data_AF-A0A970CL70-F1
#
_entry.id   AF-A0A970CL70-F1
#
_cell.length_a   1.000
_cell.length_b   1.000
_cell.length_c   1.000
_cell.angle_alpha   90.00
_cell.angle_beta   90.00
_cell.angle_gamma   90.00
#
_symmetry.space_group_name_H-M   'P 1'
#
loop_
_entity.id
_entity.type
_entity.pdbx_description
1 polymer ?
#
loop_
_entity_poly.entity_id
_entity_poly.type
_entity_poly.pdbx_seq_one_letter_code
_entity_poly.pdbx_strand_id
1 'polypeptide(L)'
;MFDKAIEDITPLLKDYNDYDLVIGIPFNNENQNILQLLKEVDELLNSWIGRRQLIVLVGNGEATEILQQVGNLSLKHPLIAFNLPSDISGRGMSIRAIIEITKRLDAELLLFSPNMVSDKHSSFDIAWLDNLLTPMQGKYDLVVGSLRRYLATDSITQIMEAPILETFYGAKISDPLGGIYAISHDFIEELAHEARFWGSSIQGYGIDFWILTRALVWDKNICEVNMGGTINPYNLEKRNRVFKENAIIILAAIKRDWATWLQERLIVKVADISVRSEVKRLDDTVYNPSELIANFKKGINSAHQSLDILSHRGEILRALELSDTDFYLDEELWVTSFLELAIDYTFSPNVDENKILSLLIALYNGQVASYVIGKMKLMDNLASFSSASRDELILRKMEGIRNRLTNIFWSKKPSFNEIWLEKREQVKPAIVPLGYMEYVPSKPIVIPKKITGKDELIVNTDDLFKELRHRYEDKFNNFTVNYLNLLPDAKSSEIIKGVEGFMARVEEALTRLFPGDLTSAEGLGDFVNSLFNILPNPKMFTINNELLREMLTRFPPINLMIPLGFYKPQDLLDKMDVRDAVTYANIMESFSYTDRDLLWLVDNLKPESFAWVDIKPLIMADEVYTGGTIWQGKISNLNRITARIVIKTLKPGKGGKYPRLRYFMNIIRRIALAENYAQLFYESVSTRKNINNKIKNSLLGIRKGDDFSAHNIFENYHHRLLVNKIGLIANHLEDEGDKDTASLFKAMAEGYGLSQVLEDGTFLTCTAWSFASYSFKGGLNIPSPFTTSVENRWFNHDFLELLYESLGYDKAEIKLLVLRLITEGRSNHNLLDSLLPTRPKDVAVVVQENTDEPSRFLTRYEGNPILEPIEGSNWESKYVLNPGALRIKDKVYLFYRAVGEDNISHIGLAVTDGYKVLERLPEPIFSPATPEEVKGCEDARIMIIDDKLYMVYTAYDGNMAQIAIASTSYEEFSQGNYRNWERDGLAFTNIWDKDAIILPEKINGKYVVYHRIEPSMWVTYTNELRFPIREKHAIILGPRPGRMWDSLKIGAGAQALKTIYGWLLIYHGVDYNYVYRLGVILIDIENPEKVIYRSPNPILEPEEEYEIGASGAWVPNVVFTCGAVPAEDKEVLEDDDEILVYYGAADTSIGMAKATLADLIPESFRKVKM
;
A
#
# COMPACT_ATOMS: atom_id res chain seq x y z
N MET A 1 -8.78 16.97 -16.90
CA MET A 1 -8.36 17.86 -18.01
C MET A 1 -7.09 17.37 -18.70
N PHE A 2 -6.01 17.08 -17.96
CA PHE A 2 -4.76 16.58 -18.54
C PHE A 2 -4.96 15.29 -19.33
N ASP A 3 -5.62 14.29 -18.72
CA ASP A 3 -5.89 13.00 -19.36
C ASP A 3 -6.65 13.16 -20.69
N LYS A 4 -7.62 14.09 -20.74
CA LYS A 4 -8.35 14.45 -21.97
C LYS A 4 -7.44 15.05 -23.04
N ALA A 5 -6.58 16.01 -22.69
CA ALA A 5 -5.65 16.63 -23.65
C ALA A 5 -4.69 15.60 -24.25
N ILE A 6 -4.31 14.61 -23.45
CA ILE A 6 -3.47 13.50 -23.83
C ILE A 6 -4.25 12.46 -24.68
N GLU A 7 -5.52 12.19 -24.36
CA GLU A 7 -6.42 11.38 -25.17
C GLU A 7 -6.62 11.97 -26.58
N ASP A 8 -6.84 13.28 -26.68
CA ASP A 8 -7.08 14.00 -27.95
C ASP A 8 -5.93 13.82 -28.95
N ILE A 9 -4.69 13.60 -28.48
CA ILE A 9 -3.49 13.42 -29.32
C ILE A 9 -3.20 11.95 -29.61
N THR A 10 -3.75 11.03 -28.81
CA THR A 10 -3.52 9.59 -28.94
C THR A 10 -3.75 9.04 -30.35
N PRO A 11 -4.79 9.48 -31.11
CA PRO A 11 -4.96 9.03 -32.49
C PRO A 11 -3.79 9.35 -33.40
N LEU A 12 -3.12 10.49 -33.21
CA LEU A 12 -1.97 10.92 -34.02
C LEU A 12 -0.72 10.08 -33.73
N LEU A 13 -0.59 9.55 -32.51
CA LEU A 13 0.58 8.76 -32.12
C LEU A 13 0.65 7.39 -32.81
N LYS A 14 -0.49 6.86 -33.29
CA LYS A 14 -0.56 5.53 -33.93
C LYS A 14 0.34 5.40 -35.16
N ASP A 15 0.57 6.50 -35.87
CA ASP A 15 1.42 6.54 -37.06
C ASP A 15 2.92 6.54 -36.72
N TYR A 16 3.28 6.63 -35.43
CA TYR A 16 4.66 6.74 -34.95
C TYR A 16 5.09 5.59 -34.01
N ASN A 17 4.34 4.48 -33.98
CA ASN A 17 4.61 3.35 -33.07
C ASN A 17 5.97 2.64 -33.30
N ASP A 18 6.67 2.92 -34.40
CA ASP A 18 8.00 2.38 -34.69
C ASP A 18 9.13 3.40 -34.46
N TYR A 19 8.86 4.49 -33.73
CA TYR A 19 9.83 5.52 -33.36
C TYR A 19 10.48 5.23 -32.01
N ASP A 20 11.80 4.99 -32.01
CA ASP A 20 12.55 4.56 -30.83
C ASP A 20 13.04 5.73 -29.95
N LEU A 21 12.98 6.98 -30.44
CA LEU A 21 13.48 8.16 -29.72
C LEU A 21 12.54 9.37 -29.89
N VAL A 22 12.13 9.95 -28.76
CA VAL A 22 11.40 11.22 -28.70
C VAL A 22 12.35 12.34 -28.33
N ILE A 23 12.28 13.44 -29.09
CA ILE A 23 12.96 14.70 -28.81
C ILE A 23 11.93 15.68 -28.24
N GLY A 24 11.90 15.80 -26.92
CA GLY A 24 10.93 16.63 -26.21
C GLY A 24 11.43 18.05 -25.98
N ILE A 25 10.64 19.04 -26.37
CA ILE A 25 10.95 20.47 -26.16
C ILE A 25 9.73 21.19 -25.58
N PRO A 26 9.73 21.56 -24.27
CA PRO A 26 8.69 22.41 -23.71
C PRO A 26 8.90 23.87 -24.15
N PHE A 27 7.82 24.61 -24.42
CA PHE A 27 7.93 26.02 -24.83
C PHE A 27 6.83 26.93 -24.24
N ASN A 28 7.10 28.24 -24.22
CA ASN A 28 6.17 29.29 -23.84
C ASN A 28 6.36 30.53 -24.74
N ASN A 29 5.49 31.54 -24.59
CA ASN A 29 5.52 32.78 -25.40
C ASN A 29 6.83 33.58 -25.32
N GLU A 30 7.66 33.37 -24.29
CA GLU A 30 8.91 34.10 -24.09
C GLU A 30 10.09 33.45 -24.84
N ASN A 31 9.91 32.26 -25.41
CA ASN A 31 10.96 31.51 -26.12
C ASN A 31 11.14 31.99 -27.57
N GLN A 32 11.65 33.21 -27.74
CA GLN A 32 11.83 33.85 -29.06
C GLN A 32 12.74 33.09 -30.05
N ASN A 33 13.62 32.20 -29.56
CA ASN A 33 14.59 31.46 -30.37
C ASN A 33 14.16 30.01 -30.69
N ILE A 34 12.94 29.60 -30.35
CA ILE A 34 12.48 28.21 -30.51
C ILE A 34 12.56 27.72 -31.96
N LEU A 35 12.26 28.57 -32.95
CA LEU A 35 12.32 28.21 -34.37
C LEU A 35 13.76 27.93 -34.84
N GLN A 36 14.74 28.65 -34.27
CA GLN A 36 16.16 28.44 -34.56
C GLN A 36 16.63 27.12 -33.96
N LEU A 37 16.27 26.88 -32.69
CA LEU A 37 16.56 25.62 -31.98
C LEU A 37 16.00 24.41 -32.75
N LEU A 38 14.77 24.50 -33.27
CA LEU A 38 14.17 23.39 -34.04
C LEU A 38 14.94 23.07 -35.31
N LYS A 39 15.41 24.08 -36.05
CA LYS A 39 16.23 23.87 -37.25
C LYS A 39 17.56 23.23 -36.90
N GLU A 40 18.20 23.69 -35.83
CA GLU A 40 19.48 23.16 -35.36
C GLU A 40 19.35 21.72 -34.87
N VAL A 41 18.27 21.40 -34.14
CA VAL A 41 17.95 20.03 -33.73
C VAL A 41 17.65 19.14 -34.94
N ASP A 42 16.84 19.59 -35.91
CA ASP A 42 16.55 18.82 -37.13
C ASP A 42 17.81 18.56 -37.97
N GLU A 43 18.71 19.54 -38.06
CA GLU A 43 20.02 19.39 -38.70
C GLU A 43 20.90 18.37 -37.97
N LEU A 44 20.97 18.45 -36.64
CA LEU A 44 21.74 17.53 -35.79
C LEU A 44 21.26 16.08 -35.94
N LEU A 45 19.95 15.86 -35.95
CA LEU A 45 19.35 14.52 -36.09
C LEU A 45 19.69 13.87 -37.44
N ASN A 46 19.90 14.65 -38.52
CA ASN A 46 20.29 14.09 -39.84
C ASN A 46 21.64 13.39 -39.82
N SER A 47 22.54 13.79 -38.92
CA SER A 47 23.87 13.18 -38.83
C SER A 47 23.83 11.78 -38.20
N TRP A 48 22.69 11.38 -37.64
CA TRP A 48 22.54 10.17 -36.85
C TRP A 48 21.73 9.11 -37.60
N ILE A 49 22.34 7.95 -37.85
CA ILE A 49 21.77 6.84 -38.62
C ILE A 49 21.45 5.68 -37.66
N GLY A 50 20.23 5.13 -37.74
CA GLY A 50 19.91 3.84 -37.11
C GLY A 50 18.77 3.83 -36.08
N ARG A 51 18.14 4.97 -35.79
CA ARG A 51 16.89 5.06 -35.01
C ARG A 51 15.89 5.95 -35.71
N ARG A 52 14.60 5.80 -35.42
CA ARG A 52 13.55 6.71 -35.88
C ARG A 52 13.25 7.75 -34.80
N GLN A 53 13.35 9.03 -35.15
CA GLN A 53 13.26 10.14 -34.19
C GLN A 53 12.01 10.99 -34.43
N LEU A 54 11.27 11.27 -33.35
CA LEU A 54 10.07 12.10 -33.37
C LEU A 54 10.29 13.35 -32.52
N ILE A 55 10.06 14.53 -33.10
CA ILE A 55 10.12 15.79 -32.35
C ILE A 55 8.74 16.06 -31.73
N VAL A 56 8.70 16.31 -30.42
CA VAL A 56 7.47 16.60 -29.66
C VAL A 56 7.60 17.93 -28.94
N LEU A 57 6.78 18.90 -29.35
CA LEU A 57 6.71 20.24 -28.79
C LEU A 57 5.43 20.41 -27.98
N VAL A 58 5.56 20.76 -26.71
CA VAL A 58 4.41 20.98 -25.83
C VAL A 58 4.47 22.37 -25.21
N GLY A 59 3.51 23.21 -25.60
CA GLY A 59 3.41 24.60 -25.19
C GLY A 59 2.45 24.83 -24.04
N ASN A 60 2.63 25.94 -23.34
CA ASN A 60 1.63 26.44 -22.39
C ASN A 60 0.39 26.98 -23.15
N GLY A 61 -0.75 27.09 -22.48
CA GLY A 61 -2.03 27.49 -23.10
C GLY A 61 -2.04 28.85 -23.79
N GLU A 62 -1.11 29.72 -23.44
CA GLU A 62 -0.96 31.05 -24.04
C GLU A 62 -0.07 31.05 -25.31
N ALA A 63 0.65 29.96 -25.61
CA ALA A 63 1.70 29.89 -26.62
C ALA A 63 1.21 29.73 -28.08
N THR A 64 0.11 30.40 -28.45
CA THR A 64 -0.59 30.18 -29.72
C THR A 64 0.16 30.72 -30.93
N GLU A 65 0.86 31.86 -30.79
CA GLU A 65 1.60 32.49 -31.89
C GLU A 65 2.80 31.65 -32.33
N ILE A 66 3.56 31.11 -31.37
CA ILE A 66 4.69 30.21 -31.65
C ILE A 66 4.19 28.94 -32.33
N LEU A 67 3.08 28.36 -31.87
CA LEU A 67 2.53 27.15 -32.46
C LEU A 67 2.14 27.35 -33.94
N GLN A 68 1.57 28.50 -34.30
CA GLN A 68 1.30 28.86 -35.69
C GLN A 68 2.56 28.99 -36.53
N GLN A 69 3.63 29.59 -35.99
CA GLN A 69 4.91 29.72 -36.67
C GLN A 69 5.59 28.36 -36.90
N VAL A 70 5.51 27.47 -35.90
CA VAL A 70 6.03 26.09 -35.99
C VAL A 70 5.30 25.30 -37.08
N GLY A 71 3.98 25.46 -37.23
CA GLY A 71 3.22 24.82 -38.31
C GLY A 71 3.64 25.21 -39.72
N ASN A 72 4.35 26.33 -39.89
CA ASN A 72 4.89 26.80 -41.18
C ASN A 72 6.33 26.34 -41.44
N LEU A 73 6.97 25.64 -40.48
CA LEU A 73 8.32 25.10 -40.66
C LEU A 73 8.28 23.78 -41.46
N SER A 74 9.20 23.65 -42.40
CA SER A 74 9.47 22.37 -43.06
C SER A 74 10.74 21.77 -42.45
N LEU A 75 10.56 20.74 -41.63
CA LEU A 75 11.62 19.93 -41.03
C LEU A 75 11.73 18.60 -41.77
N LYS A 76 12.89 17.94 -41.71
CA LYS A 76 13.09 16.61 -42.30
C LYS A 76 12.51 15.50 -41.42
N HIS A 77 12.56 15.67 -40.11
CA HIS A 77 12.00 14.73 -39.13
C HIS A 77 10.54 15.10 -38.81
N PRO A 78 9.70 14.12 -38.45
CA PRO A 78 8.32 14.39 -38.07
C PRO A 78 8.24 15.19 -36.77
N LEU A 79 7.20 16.02 -36.69
CA LEU A 79 6.95 16.94 -35.59
C LEU A 79 5.49 16.86 -35.14
N ILE A 80 5.29 16.71 -33.82
CA ILE A 80 4.01 16.92 -33.16
C ILE A 80 4.15 18.16 -32.28
N ALA A 81 3.27 19.15 -32.47
CA ALA A 81 3.27 20.37 -31.68
C ALA A 81 1.84 20.73 -31.23
N PHE A 82 1.65 21.03 -29.94
CA PHE A 82 0.36 21.43 -29.38
C PHE A 82 0.53 22.21 -28.08
N ASN A 83 -0.56 22.88 -27.64
CA ASN A 83 -0.61 23.59 -26.37
C ASN A 83 -1.51 22.86 -25.36
N LEU A 84 -1.10 22.82 -24.09
CA LEU A 84 -1.95 22.39 -23.00
C LEU A 84 -2.97 23.49 -22.64
N PRO A 85 -4.19 23.13 -22.17
CA PRO A 85 -5.15 24.11 -21.64
C PRO A 85 -4.53 24.98 -20.53
N SER A 86 -4.92 26.26 -20.47
CA SER A 86 -4.33 27.24 -19.53
C SER A 86 -4.40 26.80 -18.06
N ASP A 87 -5.49 26.13 -17.65
CA ASP A 87 -5.71 25.62 -16.29
C ASP A 87 -4.72 24.52 -15.86
N ILE A 88 -4.03 23.91 -16.82
CA ILE A 88 -3.04 22.83 -16.60
C ILE A 88 -1.73 23.13 -17.35
N SER A 89 -1.42 24.41 -17.52
CA SER A 89 -0.23 24.86 -18.24
C SER A 89 0.95 25.15 -17.31
N GLY A 90 2.17 25.06 -17.85
CA GLY A 90 3.39 25.21 -17.07
C GLY A 90 4.48 24.24 -17.56
N ARG A 91 5.73 24.59 -17.32
CA ARG A 91 6.89 23.81 -17.82
C ARG A 91 6.83 22.35 -17.35
N GLY A 92 6.49 22.12 -16.08
CA GLY A 92 6.33 20.77 -15.55
C GLY A 92 5.23 19.99 -16.26
N MET A 93 4.07 20.61 -16.51
CA MET A 93 2.97 19.96 -17.22
C MET A 93 3.29 19.65 -18.68
N SER A 94 4.03 20.52 -19.37
CA SER A 94 4.55 20.23 -20.71
C SER A 94 5.50 19.03 -20.71
N ILE A 95 6.41 18.96 -19.73
CA ILE A 95 7.32 17.82 -19.58
C ILE A 95 6.54 16.54 -19.23
N ARG A 96 5.49 16.63 -18.41
CA ARG A 96 4.58 15.50 -18.13
C ARG A 96 3.97 14.94 -19.40
N ALA A 97 3.47 15.81 -20.27
CA ALA A 97 2.86 15.41 -21.52
C ALA A 97 3.87 14.73 -22.45
N ILE A 98 5.10 15.27 -22.52
CA ILE A 98 6.22 14.65 -23.26
C ILE A 98 6.53 13.26 -22.71
N ILE A 99 6.63 13.10 -21.38
CA ILE A 99 6.87 11.81 -20.72
C ILE A 99 5.75 10.81 -21.06
N GLU A 100 4.47 11.22 -20.99
CA GLU A 100 3.34 10.34 -21.30
C GLU A 100 3.27 9.95 -22.78
N ILE A 101 3.58 10.87 -23.70
CA ILE A 101 3.71 10.58 -25.13
C ILE A 101 4.86 9.59 -25.36
N THR A 102 6.02 9.83 -24.76
CA THR A 102 7.19 8.95 -24.88
C THR A 102 6.87 7.53 -24.40
N LYS A 103 6.21 7.41 -23.24
CA LYS A 103 5.76 6.11 -22.71
C LYS A 103 4.88 5.36 -23.70
N ARG A 104 3.91 6.04 -24.33
CA ARG A 104 2.98 5.41 -25.29
C ARG A 104 3.65 4.93 -26.56
N LEU A 105 4.76 5.56 -26.94
CA LEU A 105 5.57 5.18 -28.09
C LEU A 105 6.63 4.13 -27.75
N ASP A 106 6.73 3.68 -26.49
CA ASP A 106 7.77 2.75 -26.03
C ASP A 106 9.20 3.26 -26.35
N ALA A 107 9.38 4.59 -26.28
CA ALA A 107 10.59 5.26 -26.74
C ALA A 107 11.52 5.72 -25.60
N GLU A 108 12.76 6.07 -25.94
CA GLU A 108 13.62 6.89 -25.08
C GLU A 108 13.27 8.38 -25.21
N LEU A 109 13.62 9.18 -24.21
CA LEU A 109 13.42 10.64 -24.25
C LEU A 109 14.75 11.39 -24.21
N LEU A 110 14.96 12.26 -25.20
CA LEU A 110 15.86 13.41 -25.07
C LEU A 110 15.04 14.67 -24.81
N LEU A 111 15.16 15.23 -23.63
CA LEU A 111 14.55 16.50 -23.27
C LEU A 111 15.55 17.63 -23.49
N PHE A 112 15.17 18.67 -24.23
CA PHE A 112 15.96 19.88 -24.41
C PHE A 112 15.33 21.08 -23.71
N SER A 113 16.18 22.00 -23.25
CA SER A 113 15.76 23.29 -22.69
C SER A 113 15.58 24.31 -23.82
N PRO A 114 14.46 25.06 -23.86
CA PRO A 114 14.20 26.03 -24.93
C PRO A 114 15.08 27.31 -24.83
N ASN A 115 15.88 27.45 -23.76
CA ASN A 115 16.75 28.60 -23.52
C ASN A 115 18.22 28.36 -23.90
N MET A 116 18.53 27.25 -24.58
CA MET A 116 19.88 26.99 -25.07
C MET A 116 20.25 28.01 -26.14
N VAL A 117 21.35 28.75 -25.92
CA VAL A 117 21.91 29.69 -26.90
C VAL A 117 23.31 29.20 -27.26
N SER A 118 23.53 28.92 -28.54
CA SER A 118 24.89 28.73 -29.05
C SER A 118 25.57 30.10 -29.15
N ASP A 119 26.76 30.25 -28.55
CA ASP A 119 27.61 31.40 -28.86
C ASP A 119 27.81 31.42 -30.38
N LYS A 120 27.79 32.62 -30.99
CA LYS A 120 27.75 32.89 -32.44
C LYS A 120 28.80 32.19 -33.35
N HIS A 121 29.60 31.26 -32.83
CA HIS A 121 30.60 30.47 -33.55
C HIS A 121 30.60 28.95 -33.29
N SER A 122 29.59 28.36 -32.66
CA SER A 122 29.46 26.89 -32.65
C SER A 122 28.19 26.43 -33.38
N SER A 123 28.36 25.81 -34.53
CA SER A 123 27.46 24.73 -34.96
C SER A 123 27.24 23.80 -33.77
N PHE A 124 26.00 23.36 -33.51
CA PHE A 124 25.74 22.26 -32.59
C PHE A 124 26.74 21.13 -32.91
N ASP A 125 27.66 20.88 -31.99
CA ASP A 125 28.71 19.89 -32.24
C ASP A 125 28.02 18.52 -32.22
N ILE A 126 28.21 17.70 -33.26
CA ILE A 126 27.61 16.36 -33.37
C ILE A 126 27.92 15.54 -32.10
N ALA A 127 29.06 15.83 -31.47
CA ALA A 127 29.49 15.27 -30.20
C ALA A 127 28.47 15.42 -29.05
N TRP A 128 27.58 16.42 -29.03
CA TRP A 128 26.62 16.62 -27.94
C TRP A 128 25.56 15.54 -27.85
N LEU A 129 24.94 15.22 -28.99
CA LEU A 129 23.92 14.17 -29.07
C LEU A 129 24.54 12.81 -28.75
N ASP A 130 25.72 12.54 -29.33
CA ASP A 130 26.48 11.32 -29.06
C ASP A 130 26.86 11.23 -27.58
N ASN A 131 27.28 12.31 -26.94
CA ASN A 131 27.64 12.28 -25.51
C ASN A 131 26.43 12.08 -24.59
N LEU A 132 25.22 12.52 -24.96
CA LEU A 132 23.99 12.27 -24.19
C LEU A 132 23.45 10.85 -24.38
N LEU A 133 23.51 10.32 -25.61
CA LEU A 133 22.92 9.03 -25.95
C LEU A 133 23.86 7.83 -25.78
N THR A 134 25.17 8.00 -25.95
CA THR A 134 26.15 6.91 -25.77
C THR A 134 26.07 6.30 -24.37
N PRO A 135 25.96 7.08 -23.27
CA PRO A 135 25.74 6.51 -21.94
C PRO A 135 24.40 5.76 -21.84
N MET A 136 23.35 6.19 -22.56
CA MET A 136 22.06 5.50 -22.57
C MET A 136 22.09 4.13 -23.25
N GLN A 137 23.07 3.85 -24.10
CA GLN A 137 23.33 2.50 -24.61
C GLN A 137 23.99 1.58 -23.57
N GLY A 138 24.48 2.15 -22.48
CA GLY A 138 25.11 1.44 -21.36
C GLY A 138 24.14 1.11 -20.24
N LYS A 139 24.62 1.25 -18.99
CA LYS A 139 23.89 0.89 -17.76
C LYS A 139 23.08 2.04 -17.14
N TYR A 140 23.13 3.23 -17.74
CA TYR A 140 22.54 4.43 -17.13
C TYR A 140 21.04 4.50 -17.42
N ASP A 141 20.28 5.06 -16.48
CA ASP A 141 18.83 5.27 -16.61
C ASP A 141 18.50 6.75 -16.91
N LEU A 142 19.37 7.65 -16.44
CA LEU A 142 19.29 9.11 -16.61
C LEU A 142 20.67 9.68 -16.96
N VAL A 143 20.76 10.49 -18.00
CA VAL A 143 21.92 11.32 -18.31
C VAL A 143 21.54 12.79 -18.16
N VAL A 144 22.28 13.51 -17.33
CA VAL A 144 22.08 14.94 -17.07
C VAL A 144 23.03 15.73 -17.96
N GLY A 145 22.46 16.54 -18.85
CA GLY A 145 23.23 17.50 -19.64
C GLY A 145 23.52 18.74 -18.81
N SER A 146 24.78 18.99 -18.51
CA SER A 146 25.23 20.19 -17.80
C SER A 146 25.66 21.26 -18.80
N LEU A 147 24.98 22.40 -18.76
CA LEU A 147 25.48 23.64 -19.32
C LEU A 147 26.29 24.30 -18.22
N ARG A 148 27.51 24.74 -18.49
CA ARG A 148 28.33 25.30 -17.41
C ARG A 148 27.80 26.64 -16.95
N ARG A 149 27.45 26.72 -15.67
CA ARG A 149 26.79 27.88 -15.07
C ARG A 149 27.71 28.63 -14.11
N TYR A 150 27.69 29.95 -14.20
CA TYR A 150 28.35 30.83 -13.23
C TYR A 150 27.44 31.05 -12.00
N LEU A 151 28.04 31.34 -10.84
CA LEU A 151 27.29 31.41 -9.57
C LEU A 151 26.25 32.54 -9.50
N ALA A 152 26.47 33.71 -10.14
CA ALA A 152 25.48 34.80 -10.13
C ALA A 152 24.36 34.53 -11.14
N THR A 153 24.73 34.04 -12.33
CA THR A 153 23.80 33.65 -13.40
C THR A 153 22.87 32.51 -12.95
N ASP A 154 23.35 31.58 -12.12
CA ASP A 154 22.61 30.39 -11.66
C ASP A 154 22.58 30.27 -10.13
N SER A 155 22.21 31.38 -9.49
CA SER A 155 22.21 31.51 -8.02
C SER A 155 21.30 30.50 -7.30
N ILE A 156 20.20 30.06 -7.91
CA ILE A 156 19.25 29.10 -7.32
C ILE A 156 19.93 27.75 -7.08
N THR A 157 20.54 27.21 -8.14
CA THR A 157 21.27 25.94 -8.11
C THR A 157 22.38 25.94 -7.07
N GLN A 158 23.16 27.01 -7.02
CA GLN A 158 24.39 27.04 -6.23
C GLN A 158 24.16 27.35 -4.75
N ILE A 159 23.12 28.14 -4.43
CA ILE A 159 22.80 28.55 -3.04
C ILE A 159 21.86 27.55 -2.36
N MET A 160 20.99 26.87 -3.10
CA MET A 160 19.94 26.03 -2.53
C MET A 160 20.01 24.57 -3.00
N GLU A 161 19.89 24.30 -4.29
CA GLU A 161 19.59 22.93 -4.75
C GLU A 161 20.76 21.96 -4.68
N ALA A 162 21.93 22.35 -5.18
CA ALA A 162 23.10 21.48 -5.15
C ALA A 162 23.53 21.15 -3.70
N PRO A 163 23.60 22.13 -2.76
CA PRO A 163 23.85 21.82 -1.35
C PRO A 163 22.82 20.86 -0.73
N ILE A 164 21.54 21.00 -1.09
CA ILE A 164 20.47 20.13 -0.57
C ILE A 164 20.55 18.72 -1.15
N LEU A 165 20.80 18.56 -2.46
CA LEU A 165 21.00 17.24 -3.08
C LEU A 165 22.19 16.51 -2.47
N GLU A 166 23.30 17.23 -2.24
CA GLU A 166 24.50 16.64 -1.64
C GLU A 166 24.26 16.24 -0.18
N THR A 167 23.56 17.06 0.60
CA THR A 167 23.33 16.83 2.03
C THR A 167 22.23 15.81 2.33
N PHE A 168 21.09 15.88 1.62
CA PHE A 168 19.93 15.04 1.90
C PHE A 168 19.95 13.75 1.07
N TYR A 169 20.38 13.80 -0.19
CA TYR A 169 20.31 12.63 -1.08
C TYR A 169 21.68 11.96 -1.30
N GLY A 170 22.76 12.59 -0.84
CA GLY A 170 24.11 12.10 -1.01
C GLY A 170 24.55 12.12 -2.47
N ALA A 171 24.12 13.11 -3.26
CA ALA A 171 24.39 13.17 -4.70
C ALA A 171 25.02 14.50 -5.10
N LYS A 172 26.16 14.44 -5.77
CA LYS A 172 26.86 15.62 -6.30
C LYS A 172 26.62 15.74 -7.81
N ILE A 173 25.78 16.70 -8.17
CA ILE A 173 25.40 17.01 -9.56
C ILE A 173 25.75 18.46 -9.83
N SER A 174 26.45 18.75 -10.92
CA SER A 174 26.95 20.12 -11.17
C SER A 174 25.85 21.09 -11.62
N ASP A 175 24.83 20.58 -12.31
CA ASP A 175 23.72 21.36 -12.88
C ASP A 175 22.36 20.65 -12.69
N PRO A 176 21.77 20.68 -11.48
CA PRO A 176 20.48 20.06 -11.20
C PRO A 176 19.30 20.66 -11.98
N LEU A 177 19.35 21.95 -12.38
CA LEU A 177 18.31 22.62 -13.18
C LEU A 177 18.64 22.66 -14.67
N GLY A 178 19.50 21.76 -15.14
CA GLY A 178 19.93 21.62 -16.53
C GLY A 178 18.78 21.78 -17.53
N GLY A 179 17.66 21.11 -17.23
CA GLY A 179 16.53 20.99 -18.13
C GLY A 179 16.87 20.21 -19.40
N ILE A 180 18.04 19.56 -19.43
CA ILE A 180 18.53 18.71 -20.52
C ILE A 180 18.77 17.33 -19.95
N TYR A 181 17.99 16.36 -20.44
CA TYR A 181 18.06 14.99 -19.94
C TYR A 181 17.98 13.99 -21.09
N ALA A 182 18.77 12.93 -21.01
CA ALA A 182 18.46 11.68 -21.69
C ALA A 182 17.86 10.71 -20.67
N ILE A 183 16.67 10.20 -20.94
CA ILE A 183 15.92 9.36 -20.01
C ILE A 183 15.62 8.03 -20.71
N SER A 184 16.01 6.94 -20.06
CA SER A 184 15.71 5.59 -20.53
C SER A 184 14.20 5.33 -20.52
N HIS A 185 13.74 4.51 -21.46
CA HIS A 185 12.36 4.00 -21.51
C HIS A 185 11.88 3.45 -20.14
N ASP A 186 12.65 2.56 -19.50
CA ASP A 186 12.24 1.95 -18.23
C ASP A 186 12.02 3.02 -17.13
N PHE A 187 12.87 4.06 -17.09
CA PHE A 187 12.68 5.17 -16.14
C PHE A 187 11.53 6.11 -16.55
N ILE A 188 11.29 6.33 -17.84
CA ILE A 188 10.11 7.07 -18.34
C ILE A 188 8.81 6.40 -17.88
N GLU A 189 8.73 5.07 -17.92
CA GLU A 189 7.55 4.35 -17.46
C GLU A 189 7.27 4.57 -15.97
N GLU A 190 8.31 4.57 -15.14
CA GLU A 190 8.20 4.83 -13.70
C GLU A 190 7.83 6.28 -13.41
N LEU A 191 8.49 7.23 -14.08
CA LEU A 191 8.19 8.65 -13.96
C LEU A 191 6.75 8.94 -14.39
N ALA A 192 6.27 8.37 -15.49
CA ALA A 192 4.90 8.52 -15.96
C ALA A 192 3.87 7.95 -14.98
N HIS A 193 4.21 6.83 -14.33
CA HIS A 193 3.35 6.23 -13.31
C HIS A 193 3.25 7.15 -12.08
N GLU A 194 4.38 7.65 -11.56
CA GLU A 194 4.39 8.58 -10.44
C GLU A 194 3.86 9.98 -10.83
N ALA A 195 3.93 10.35 -12.11
CA ALA A 195 3.52 11.66 -12.60
C ALA A 195 2.05 11.99 -12.42
N ARG A 196 1.26 10.96 -12.16
CA ARG A 196 -0.17 11.05 -11.90
C ARG A 196 -0.48 11.47 -10.47
N PHE A 197 0.49 11.34 -9.57
CA PHE A 197 0.43 11.77 -8.18
C PHE A 197 1.05 13.17 -8.00
N TRP A 198 1.31 13.88 -9.10
CA TRP A 198 1.79 15.24 -9.04
C TRP A 198 0.69 16.17 -8.49
N GLY A 199 0.96 16.76 -7.34
CA GLY A 199 0.20 17.92 -6.87
C GLY A 199 0.41 19.14 -7.78
N SER A 200 -0.35 20.20 -7.52
CA SER A 200 -0.19 21.51 -8.20
C SER A 200 1.22 22.11 -8.07
N SER A 201 2.00 21.64 -7.10
CA SER A 201 3.37 22.09 -6.84
C SER A 201 4.35 21.83 -8.00
N ILE A 202 4.14 20.80 -8.82
CA ILE A 202 5.09 20.38 -9.89
C ILE A 202 4.77 21.03 -11.26
N GLN A 203 3.76 21.90 -11.36
CA GLN A 203 3.39 22.54 -12.64
C GLN A 203 4.49 23.44 -13.22
N GLY A 204 5.35 23.99 -12.35
CA GLY A 204 6.33 25.03 -12.66
C GLY A 204 7.74 24.55 -12.99
N TYR A 205 8.73 25.33 -12.56
CA TYR A 205 10.15 25.08 -12.79
C TYR A 205 10.77 23.99 -11.90
N GLY A 206 10.12 23.59 -10.81
CA GLY A 206 10.63 22.57 -9.88
C GLY A 206 10.67 21.12 -10.40
N ILE A 207 10.17 20.88 -11.62
CA ILE A 207 10.16 19.56 -12.27
C ILE A 207 11.56 18.92 -12.40
N ASP A 208 12.60 19.72 -12.63
CA ASP A 208 13.98 19.22 -12.77
C ASP A 208 14.48 18.57 -11.48
N PHE A 209 14.34 19.28 -10.36
CA PHE A 209 14.68 18.78 -9.02
C PHE A 209 13.84 17.54 -8.67
N TRP A 210 12.57 17.54 -9.07
CA TRP A 210 11.69 16.39 -8.87
C TRP A 210 12.22 15.15 -9.61
N ILE A 211 12.51 15.21 -10.91
CA ILE A 211 13.04 14.06 -11.69
C ILE A 211 14.32 13.52 -11.06
N LEU A 212 15.25 14.40 -10.65
CA LEU A 212 16.50 14.01 -10.02
C LEU A 212 16.30 13.30 -8.69
N THR A 213 15.44 13.83 -7.81
CA THR A 213 15.16 13.17 -6.52
C THR A 213 14.50 11.81 -6.71
N ARG A 214 13.67 11.61 -7.73
CA ARG A 214 13.11 10.29 -8.08
C ARG A 214 14.19 9.30 -8.51
N ALA A 215 15.07 9.71 -9.42
CA ALA A 215 16.20 8.91 -9.84
C ALA A 215 17.06 8.46 -8.63
N LEU A 216 17.32 9.38 -7.69
CA LEU A 216 18.14 9.09 -6.50
C LEU A 216 17.45 8.21 -5.45
N VAL A 217 16.14 8.36 -5.27
CA VAL A 217 15.35 7.57 -4.31
C VAL A 217 15.09 6.16 -4.85
N TRP A 218 14.89 6.02 -6.16
CA TRP A 218 14.69 4.73 -6.83
C TRP A 218 16.00 4.04 -7.26
N ASP A 219 17.13 4.52 -6.75
CA ASP A 219 18.46 3.93 -6.97
C ASP A 219 18.87 3.79 -8.44
N LYS A 220 18.47 4.76 -9.28
CA LYS A 220 18.80 4.81 -10.70
C LYS A 220 20.27 5.17 -10.95
N ASN A 221 20.80 4.68 -12.06
CA ASN A 221 22.15 4.99 -12.52
C ASN A 221 22.16 6.33 -13.27
N ILE A 222 22.87 7.32 -12.73
CA ILE A 222 22.93 8.68 -13.27
C ILE A 222 24.33 8.95 -13.86
N CYS A 223 24.37 9.48 -15.08
CA CYS A 223 25.59 9.98 -15.73
C CYS A 223 25.46 11.50 -15.94
N GLU A 224 26.57 12.24 -15.86
CA GLU A 224 26.58 13.68 -16.12
C GLU A 224 27.50 13.99 -17.31
N VAL A 225 26.98 14.76 -18.25
CA VAL A 225 27.67 15.10 -19.49
C VAL A 225 27.74 16.62 -19.60
N ASN A 226 28.95 17.13 -19.70
CA ASN A 226 29.18 18.56 -19.88
C ASN A 226 29.09 18.91 -21.37
N MET A 227 28.10 19.73 -21.71
CA MET A 227 27.83 20.10 -23.11
C MET A 227 28.55 21.40 -23.51
N GLY A 228 28.93 22.24 -22.56
CA GLY A 228 29.36 23.61 -22.89
C GLY A 228 28.20 24.49 -23.37
N GLY A 229 28.38 25.81 -23.32
CA GLY A 229 27.31 26.79 -23.64
C GLY A 229 26.98 27.71 -22.46
N THR A 230 26.18 28.74 -22.73
CA THR A 230 25.74 29.75 -21.75
C THR A 230 24.21 29.84 -21.72
N ILE A 231 23.66 30.32 -20.60
CA ILE A 231 22.22 30.53 -20.41
C ILE A 231 21.96 32.02 -20.27
N ASN A 232 20.88 32.50 -20.90
CA ASN A 232 20.43 33.87 -20.68
C ASN A 232 19.91 34.03 -19.24
N PRO A 233 20.43 34.99 -18.48
CA PRO A 233 19.98 35.25 -17.12
C PRO A 233 18.51 35.71 -17.10
N TYR A 234 17.77 35.30 -16.07
CA TYR A 234 16.43 35.83 -15.82
C TYR A 234 16.51 37.26 -15.28
N ASN A 235 15.48 38.08 -15.55
CA ASN A 235 15.28 39.30 -14.80
C ASN A 235 14.93 38.97 -13.33
N LEU A 236 15.03 39.96 -12.44
CA LEU A 236 14.87 39.76 -11.00
C LEU A 236 13.50 39.18 -10.62
N GLU A 237 12.42 39.67 -11.23
CA GLU A 237 11.06 39.21 -10.97
C GLU A 237 10.88 37.73 -11.35
N LYS A 238 11.29 37.37 -12.57
CA LYS A 238 11.22 35.99 -13.06
C LYS A 238 12.11 35.05 -12.23
N ARG A 239 13.31 35.48 -11.82
CA ARG A 239 14.19 34.68 -10.95
C ARG A 239 13.50 34.38 -9.61
N ASN A 240 12.85 35.36 -9.00
CA ASN A 240 12.16 35.15 -7.72
C ASN A 240 10.96 34.19 -7.88
N ARG A 241 10.25 34.23 -9.02
CA ARG A 241 9.21 33.24 -9.34
C ARG A 241 9.79 31.83 -9.50
N VAL A 242 10.86 31.67 -10.29
CA VAL A 242 11.54 30.37 -10.48
C VAL A 242 12.05 29.82 -9.15
N PHE A 243 12.61 30.68 -8.29
CA PHE A 243 13.04 30.30 -6.95
C PHE A 243 11.87 29.82 -6.08
N LYS A 244 10.74 30.54 -6.07
CA LYS A 244 9.53 30.13 -5.33
C LYS A 244 9.06 28.73 -5.73
N GLU A 245 8.97 28.49 -7.04
CA GLU A 245 8.52 27.20 -7.58
C GLU A 245 9.48 26.05 -7.23
N ASN A 246 10.80 26.29 -7.24
CA ASN A 246 11.79 25.30 -6.79
C ASN A 246 11.74 25.07 -5.27
N ALA A 247 11.60 26.13 -4.46
CA ALA A 247 11.52 26.02 -3.01
C ALA A 247 10.32 25.17 -2.57
N ILE A 248 9.16 25.32 -3.21
CA ILE A 248 7.99 24.47 -2.95
C ILE A 248 8.35 22.99 -3.16
N ILE A 249 8.97 22.65 -4.28
CA ILE A 249 9.31 21.26 -4.60
C ILE A 249 10.37 20.69 -3.66
N ILE A 250 11.36 21.49 -3.28
CA ILE A 250 12.41 21.06 -2.36
C ILE A 250 11.82 20.77 -0.98
N LEU A 251 10.99 21.68 -0.45
CA LEU A 251 10.31 21.46 0.84
C LEU A 251 9.40 20.23 0.79
N ALA A 252 8.64 20.07 -0.29
CA ALA A 252 7.82 18.88 -0.52
C ALA A 252 8.66 17.61 -0.62
N ALA A 253 9.83 17.64 -1.27
CA ALA A 253 10.73 16.51 -1.40
C ALA A 253 11.38 16.13 -0.06
N ILE A 254 11.82 17.11 0.74
CA ILE A 254 12.32 16.89 2.11
C ILE A 254 11.23 16.21 2.96
N LYS A 255 9.98 16.70 2.90
CA LYS A 255 8.83 16.11 3.58
C LYS A 255 8.52 14.69 3.09
N ARG A 256 8.55 14.45 1.78
CA ARG A 256 8.21 13.16 1.16
C ARG A 256 9.26 12.08 1.41
N ASP A 257 10.54 12.43 1.28
CA ASP A 257 11.65 11.47 1.16
C ASP A 257 12.39 11.23 2.48
N TRP A 258 11.79 11.61 3.61
CA TRP A 258 12.41 11.57 4.94
C TRP A 258 12.93 10.20 5.33
N ALA A 259 12.20 9.13 5.00
CA ALA A 259 12.61 7.76 5.27
C ALA A 259 13.90 7.37 4.52
N THR A 260 14.19 8.04 3.40
CA THR A 260 15.36 7.80 2.57
C THR A 260 16.55 8.63 3.05
N TRP A 261 16.37 9.93 3.28
CA TRP A 261 17.49 10.81 3.67
C TRP A 261 17.86 10.74 5.15
N LEU A 262 17.02 10.14 6.01
CA LEU A 262 17.41 9.79 7.38
C LEU A 262 18.34 8.59 7.45
N GLN A 263 18.38 7.74 6.42
CA GLN A 263 19.33 6.64 6.36
C GLN A 263 20.73 7.23 6.14
N GLU A 264 21.66 6.99 7.05
CA GLU A 264 23.04 7.47 6.89
C GLU A 264 23.67 6.85 5.64
N ARG A 265 23.83 7.66 4.59
CA ARG A 265 24.55 7.28 3.38
C ARG A 265 26.00 7.74 3.50
N LEU A 266 26.89 6.80 3.80
CA LEU A 266 28.34 7.05 3.92
C LEU A 266 29.05 7.32 2.58
N ILE A 267 28.35 7.21 1.45
CA ILE A 267 28.93 7.33 0.10
C ILE A 267 28.15 8.39 -0.69
N VAL A 268 28.83 9.49 -1.03
CA VAL A 268 28.30 10.47 -1.98
C VAL A 268 28.41 9.90 -3.39
N LYS A 269 27.28 9.71 -4.08
CA LYS A 269 27.26 9.35 -5.50
C LYS A 269 27.72 10.55 -6.32
N VAL A 270 28.77 10.36 -7.11
CA VAL A 270 29.21 11.32 -8.14
C VAL A 270 28.77 10.73 -9.48
N ALA A 271 28.10 11.53 -10.29
CA ALA A 271 27.75 11.11 -11.64
C ALA A 271 29.04 10.85 -12.45
N ASP A 272 29.06 9.77 -13.25
CA ASP A 272 30.20 9.47 -14.12
C ASP A 272 30.35 10.60 -15.16
N ILE A 273 31.52 11.26 -15.20
CA ILE A 273 31.80 12.43 -16.07
C ILE A 273 32.47 11.98 -17.36
N SER A 274 31.79 12.10 -18.49
CA SER A 274 32.35 11.69 -19.81
C SER A 274 33.38 12.69 -20.38
N VAL A 275 33.27 13.99 -20.07
CA VAL A 275 34.19 15.04 -20.55
C VAL A 275 34.40 16.14 -19.48
N ARG A 276 35.65 16.37 -19.04
CA ARG A 276 36.01 17.48 -18.11
C ARG A 276 36.42 18.72 -18.91
N SER A 277 35.92 19.92 -18.58
CA SER A 277 36.22 21.11 -19.40
C SER A 277 36.67 22.43 -18.74
N GLU A 278 37.31 22.56 -17.56
CA GLU A 278 37.77 23.86 -16.90
C GLU A 278 37.11 25.24 -17.25
N VAL A 279 36.42 25.89 -16.30
CA VAL A 279 35.74 27.19 -16.54
C VAL A 279 36.79 28.31 -16.56
N LYS A 280 36.81 29.15 -17.60
CA LYS A 280 37.90 30.14 -17.84
C LYS A 280 37.45 31.61 -17.91
N ARG A 281 36.17 31.94 -17.69
CA ARG A 281 35.63 33.32 -17.82
C ARG A 281 34.84 33.75 -16.59
N LEU A 282 34.79 35.06 -16.31
CA LEU A 282 34.00 35.66 -15.24
C LEU A 282 32.50 35.73 -15.59
N ASP A 283 31.66 35.83 -14.55
CA ASP A 283 30.22 36.04 -14.68
C ASP A 283 29.91 37.48 -15.10
N ASP A 284 29.37 37.67 -16.30
CA ASP A 284 29.09 38.98 -16.90
C ASP A 284 27.73 39.56 -16.45
N THR A 285 26.85 38.76 -15.85
CA THR A 285 25.52 39.22 -15.42
C THR A 285 25.53 39.61 -13.95
N VAL A 286 25.05 40.81 -13.63
CA VAL A 286 24.93 41.28 -12.24
C VAL A 286 23.56 41.90 -12.00
N TYR A 287 22.76 41.28 -11.12
CA TYR A 287 21.56 41.90 -10.56
C TYR A 287 21.94 43.13 -9.73
N ASN A 288 21.14 44.20 -9.80
CA ASN A 288 21.38 45.41 -9.04
C ASN A 288 21.31 45.15 -7.52
N PRO A 289 22.40 45.37 -6.74
CA PRO A 289 22.41 45.12 -5.29
C PRO A 289 21.31 45.85 -4.54
N SER A 290 21.02 47.11 -4.89
CA SER A 290 20.00 47.90 -4.21
C SER A 290 18.59 47.33 -4.42
N GLU A 291 18.29 46.74 -5.58
CA GLU A 291 17.01 46.08 -5.84
C GLU A 291 16.88 44.76 -5.06
N LEU A 292 17.96 44.00 -4.94
CA LEU A 292 18.00 42.78 -4.12
C LEU A 292 17.76 43.10 -2.64
N ILE A 293 18.43 44.13 -2.13
CA ILE A 293 18.28 44.58 -0.74
C ILE A 293 16.87 45.15 -0.51
N ALA A 294 16.30 45.87 -1.46
CA ALA A 294 14.93 46.35 -1.37
C ALA A 294 13.92 45.19 -1.30
N ASN A 295 14.10 44.14 -2.10
CA ASN A 295 13.26 42.93 -2.02
C ASN A 295 13.43 42.19 -0.69
N PHE A 296 14.66 42.07 -0.18
CA PHE A 296 14.93 41.52 1.16
C PHE A 296 14.19 42.34 2.24
N LYS A 297 14.43 43.66 2.31
CA LYS A 297 13.82 44.56 3.30
C LYS A 297 12.28 44.51 3.22
N LYS A 298 11.71 44.57 2.02
CA LYS A 298 10.26 44.49 1.81
C LYS A 298 9.68 43.16 2.30
N GLY A 299 10.30 42.04 1.92
CA GLY A 299 9.83 40.70 2.28
C GLY A 299 9.88 40.44 3.79
N ILE A 300 10.99 40.79 4.44
CA ILE A 300 11.14 40.67 5.90
C ILE A 300 10.13 41.56 6.64
N ASN A 301 9.93 42.81 6.20
CA ASN A 301 8.94 43.71 6.81
C ASN A 301 7.50 43.21 6.63
N SER A 302 7.16 42.65 5.47
CA SER A 302 5.81 42.09 5.23
C SER A 302 5.50 40.85 6.06
N ALA A 303 6.53 40.13 6.50
CA ALA A 303 6.42 38.88 7.25
C ALA A 303 6.90 39.04 8.70
N HIS A 304 6.90 40.26 9.24
CA HIS A 304 7.51 40.57 10.54
C HIS A 304 6.97 39.72 11.69
N GLN A 305 5.66 39.48 11.73
CA GLN A 305 5.00 38.62 12.74
C GLN A 305 5.37 37.14 12.61
N SER A 306 5.84 36.69 11.44
CA SER A 306 6.24 35.31 11.18
C SER A 306 7.74 35.07 11.42
N LEU A 307 8.51 36.10 11.77
CA LEU A 307 9.92 35.96 12.15
C LEU A 307 10.10 35.27 13.51
N ASP A 308 9.05 35.17 14.32
CA ASP A 308 9.09 34.49 15.62
C ASP A 308 9.37 32.98 15.50
N ILE A 309 9.18 32.42 14.31
CA ILE A 309 9.57 31.05 13.96
C ILE A 309 11.10 30.88 13.96
N LEU A 310 11.85 31.94 13.63
CA LEU A 310 13.29 31.86 13.39
C LEU A 310 14.09 32.17 14.67
N SER A 311 14.97 31.25 15.05
CA SER A 311 15.76 31.38 16.30
C SER A 311 16.71 32.59 16.26
N HIS A 312 17.22 32.95 15.08
CA HIS A 312 18.17 34.04 14.85
C HIS A 312 17.51 35.34 14.37
N ARG A 313 16.24 35.60 14.72
CA ARG A 313 15.52 36.82 14.27
C ARG A 313 16.28 38.13 14.51
N GLY A 314 17.02 38.24 15.62
CA GLY A 314 17.80 39.44 15.96
C GLY A 314 18.94 39.73 14.99
N GLU A 315 19.52 38.70 14.35
CA GLU A 315 20.55 38.86 13.32
C GLU A 315 19.94 39.31 11.99
N ILE A 316 18.78 38.75 11.64
CA ILE A 316 18.01 39.15 10.45
C ILE A 316 17.59 40.62 10.56
N LEU A 317 17.11 41.05 11.74
CA LEU A 317 16.73 42.45 11.98
C LEU A 317 17.93 43.40 11.91
N ARG A 318 19.11 43.00 12.43
CA ARG A 318 20.34 43.79 12.29
C ARG A 318 20.76 43.96 10.82
N ALA A 319 20.55 42.95 9.97
CA ALA A 319 20.82 43.05 8.54
C ALA A 319 19.92 44.08 7.83
N LEU A 320 18.73 44.40 8.36
CA LEU A 320 17.87 45.46 7.81
C LEU A 320 18.45 46.87 8.00
N GLU A 321 19.26 47.06 9.05
CA GLU A 321 19.85 48.35 9.42
C GLU A 321 21.15 48.65 8.63
N LEU A 322 21.70 47.65 7.92
CA LEU A 322 22.90 47.82 7.13
C LEU A 322 22.65 48.71 5.89
N SER A 323 23.67 49.52 5.57
CA SER A 323 23.75 50.30 4.34
C SER A 323 23.91 49.38 3.13
N ASP A 324 23.48 49.82 1.95
CA ASP A 324 23.58 49.02 0.73
C ASP A 324 25.03 48.62 0.38
N THR A 325 26.02 49.43 0.76
CA THR A 325 27.45 49.16 0.50
C THR A 325 28.06 48.14 1.47
N ASP A 326 27.51 48.02 2.67
CA ASP A 326 28.01 47.15 3.73
C ASP A 326 27.07 46.00 4.08
N PHE A 327 26.02 45.82 3.28
CA PHE A 327 25.06 44.75 3.43
C PHE A 327 25.74 43.38 3.33
N TYR A 328 25.48 42.55 4.34
CA TYR A 328 25.94 41.17 4.41
C TYR A 328 24.93 40.35 5.21
N LEU A 329 24.52 39.22 4.64
CA LEU A 329 23.73 38.18 5.26
C LEU A 329 24.62 36.94 5.40
N ASP A 330 24.69 36.43 6.62
CA ASP A 330 25.57 35.32 6.95
C ASP A 330 25.08 34.00 6.31
N GLU A 331 26.02 33.20 5.81
CA GLU A 331 25.75 31.92 5.15
C GLU A 331 25.12 30.91 6.12
N GLU A 332 25.53 30.90 7.40
CA GLU A 332 24.97 30.04 8.45
C GLU A 332 23.54 30.47 8.82
N LEU A 333 23.27 31.78 8.81
CA LEU A 333 21.94 32.33 9.04
C LEU A 333 20.94 31.90 7.94
N TRP A 334 21.35 31.92 6.67
CA TRP A 334 20.55 31.40 5.56
C TRP A 334 20.21 29.92 5.74
N VAL A 335 21.21 29.08 5.97
CA VAL A 335 21.02 27.62 6.09
C VAL A 335 20.16 27.27 7.30
N THR A 336 20.43 27.87 8.45
CA THR A 336 19.65 27.60 9.67
C THR A 336 18.19 28.03 9.50
N SER A 337 17.95 29.22 8.93
CA SER A 337 16.59 29.69 8.65
C SER A 337 15.85 28.79 7.65
N PHE A 338 16.54 28.29 6.62
CA PHE A 338 15.95 27.36 5.65
C PHE A 338 15.51 26.06 6.35
N LEU A 339 16.37 25.48 7.19
CA LEU A 339 16.08 24.23 7.90
C LEU A 339 14.95 24.39 8.91
N GLU A 340 14.88 25.50 9.65
CA GLU A 340 13.79 25.82 10.57
C GLU A 340 12.45 25.97 9.83
N LEU A 341 12.45 26.71 8.72
CA LEU A 341 11.27 26.87 7.88
C LEU A 341 10.83 25.54 7.24
N ALA A 342 11.76 24.62 6.96
CA ALA A 342 11.43 23.28 6.47
C ALA A 342 10.76 22.39 7.53
N ILE A 343 11.15 22.53 8.81
CA ILE A 343 10.47 21.89 9.94
C ILE A 343 9.04 22.42 10.07
N ASP A 344 8.89 23.74 10.07
CA ASP A 344 7.57 24.37 10.22
C ASP A 344 6.64 24.09 9.04
N TYR A 345 7.16 24.12 7.80
CA TYR A 345 6.42 23.70 6.61
C TYR A 345 5.87 22.27 6.73
N THR A 346 6.59 21.41 7.43
CA THR A 346 6.22 19.99 7.56
C THR A 346 5.25 19.73 8.70
N PHE A 347 5.51 20.31 9.87
CA PHE A 347 4.89 19.88 11.14
C PHE A 347 3.90 20.88 11.72
N SER A 348 3.78 22.10 11.19
CA SER A 348 2.91 23.14 11.74
C SER A 348 1.60 23.24 10.94
N PRO A 349 0.47 22.68 11.42
CA PRO A 349 -0.78 22.56 10.66
C PRO A 349 -1.48 23.90 10.37
N ASN A 350 -1.08 24.99 11.05
CA ASN A 350 -1.72 26.30 10.97
C ASN A 350 -0.83 27.38 10.33
N VAL A 351 0.34 27.02 9.78
CA VAL A 351 1.24 28.00 9.17
C VAL A 351 0.87 28.18 7.69
N ASP A 352 0.66 29.44 7.29
CA ASP A 352 0.41 29.80 5.89
C ASP A 352 1.67 29.57 5.05
N GLU A 353 1.62 28.57 4.16
CA GLU A 353 2.73 28.21 3.26
C GLU A 353 3.25 29.40 2.45
N ASN A 354 2.37 30.35 2.07
CA ASN A 354 2.79 31.52 1.32
C ASN A 354 3.69 32.45 2.14
N LYS A 355 3.54 32.47 3.48
CA LYS A 355 4.41 33.24 4.37
C LYS A 355 5.79 32.62 4.49
N ILE A 356 5.87 31.29 4.64
CA ILE A 356 7.14 30.56 4.62
C ILE A 356 7.91 30.84 3.31
N LEU A 357 7.22 30.70 2.17
CA LEU A 357 7.83 30.93 0.86
C LEU A 357 8.27 32.38 0.67
N SER A 358 7.48 33.35 1.16
CA SER A 358 7.84 34.78 1.08
C SER A 358 9.08 35.11 1.92
N LEU A 359 9.22 34.50 3.10
CA LEU A 359 10.42 34.61 3.94
C LEU A 359 11.64 34.00 3.25
N LEU A 360 11.51 32.80 2.66
CA LEU A 360 12.59 32.16 1.91
C LEU A 360 13.04 33.01 0.73
N ILE A 361 12.11 33.59 -0.04
CA ILE A 361 12.43 34.49 -1.15
C ILE A 361 13.19 35.73 -0.63
N ALA A 362 12.74 36.32 0.49
CA ALA A 362 13.40 37.49 1.06
C ALA A 362 14.85 37.16 1.46
N LEU A 363 15.05 36.12 2.27
CA LEU A 363 16.36 35.66 2.73
C LEU A 363 17.27 35.30 1.56
N TYR A 364 16.74 34.62 0.54
CA TYR A 364 17.48 34.31 -0.69
C TYR A 364 17.95 35.58 -1.42
N ASN A 365 17.10 36.60 -1.54
CA ASN A 365 17.51 37.89 -2.13
C ASN A 365 18.64 38.55 -1.33
N GLY A 366 18.60 38.46 0.01
CA GLY A 366 19.69 38.92 0.88
C GLY A 366 20.98 38.14 0.67
N GLN A 367 20.91 36.81 0.50
CA GLN A 367 22.09 35.98 0.23
C GLN A 367 22.73 36.32 -1.12
N VAL A 368 21.91 36.51 -2.16
CA VAL A 368 22.41 36.92 -3.47
C VAL A 368 22.99 38.35 -3.43
N ALA A 369 22.38 39.28 -2.67
CA ALA A 369 22.92 40.63 -2.50
C ALA A 369 24.32 40.59 -1.87
N SER A 370 24.48 39.78 -0.81
CA SER A 370 25.75 39.59 -0.10
C SER A 370 26.85 39.03 -1.01
N TYR A 371 26.48 38.08 -1.87
CA TYR A 371 27.36 37.55 -2.90
C TYR A 371 27.81 38.64 -3.89
N VAL A 372 26.87 39.40 -4.45
CA VAL A 372 27.18 40.43 -5.46
C VAL A 372 28.07 41.53 -4.88
N ILE A 373 27.75 42.02 -3.68
CA ILE A 373 28.54 43.04 -2.99
C ILE A 373 29.94 42.52 -2.67
N GLY A 374 30.05 41.29 -2.18
CA GLY A 374 31.33 40.63 -1.92
C GLY A 374 32.20 40.51 -3.18
N LYS A 375 31.60 40.15 -4.32
CA LYS A 375 32.27 40.12 -5.63
C LYS A 375 32.77 41.52 -6.02
N MET A 376 31.93 42.55 -5.90
CA MET A 376 32.31 43.93 -6.24
C MET A 376 33.48 44.44 -5.38
N LYS A 377 33.41 44.25 -4.05
CA LYS A 377 34.50 44.61 -3.12
C LYS A 377 35.81 43.88 -3.47
N LEU A 378 35.73 42.60 -3.87
CA LEU A 378 36.90 41.82 -4.27
C LEU A 378 37.49 42.31 -5.61
N MET A 379 36.64 42.69 -6.57
CA MET A 379 37.06 43.28 -7.84
C MET A 379 37.82 44.59 -7.62
N ASP A 380 37.34 45.45 -6.73
CA ASP A 380 38.00 46.71 -6.38
C ASP A 380 39.38 46.47 -5.71
N ASN A 381 39.44 45.52 -4.77
CA ASN A 381 40.69 45.18 -4.06
C ASN A 381 41.74 44.52 -4.97
N LEU A 382 41.33 43.84 -6.04
CA LEU A 382 42.22 43.17 -7.01
C LEU A 382 42.47 44.01 -8.26
N ALA A 383 42.11 45.30 -8.27
CA ALA A 383 42.27 46.21 -9.39
C ALA A 383 43.73 46.36 -9.89
N SER A 384 44.72 46.04 -9.04
CA SER A 384 46.16 46.07 -9.36
C SER A 384 46.70 44.80 -10.05
N PHE A 385 45.94 43.71 -10.12
CA PHE A 385 46.34 42.45 -10.75
C PHE A 385 46.02 42.42 -12.26
N SER A 386 46.68 41.54 -13.03
CA SER A 386 46.32 41.30 -14.44
C SER A 386 44.91 40.72 -14.55
N SER A 387 44.20 41.01 -15.66
CA SER A 387 42.83 40.56 -15.87
C SER A 387 42.68 39.04 -15.69
N ALA A 388 43.54 38.23 -16.32
CA ALA A 388 43.47 36.77 -16.19
C ALA A 388 43.65 36.26 -14.74
N SER A 389 44.57 36.83 -13.97
CA SER A 389 44.80 36.40 -12.57
C SER A 389 43.71 36.87 -11.63
N ARG A 390 43.16 38.07 -11.90
CA ARG A 390 42.02 38.63 -11.17
C ARG A 390 40.79 37.76 -11.36
N ASP A 391 40.51 37.38 -12.59
CA ASP A 391 39.38 36.55 -12.99
C ASP A 391 39.45 35.18 -12.32
N GLU A 392 40.62 34.52 -12.34
CA GLU A 392 40.82 33.22 -11.68
C GLU A 392 40.63 33.28 -10.16
N LEU A 393 41.20 34.29 -9.48
CA LEU A 393 41.09 34.44 -8.03
C LEU A 393 39.65 34.73 -7.58
N ILE A 394 38.93 35.57 -8.33
CA ILE A 394 37.52 35.82 -8.08
C ILE A 394 36.73 34.52 -8.29
N LEU A 395 36.93 33.81 -9.41
CA LEU A 395 36.25 32.56 -9.70
C LEU A 395 36.43 31.53 -8.57
N ARG A 396 37.67 31.27 -8.14
CA ARG A 396 37.93 30.32 -7.03
C ARG A 396 37.28 30.75 -5.72
N LYS A 397 37.30 32.05 -5.39
CA LYS A 397 36.69 32.56 -4.16
C LYS A 397 35.16 32.43 -4.20
N MET A 398 34.55 32.66 -5.36
CA MET A 398 33.11 32.51 -5.57
C MET A 398 32.68 31.05 -5.59
N GLU A 399 33.44 30.14 -6.23
CA GLU A 399 33.20 28.68 -6.16
C GLU A 399 33.30 28.15 -4.71
N GLY A 400 34.16 28.75 -3.90
CA GLY A 400 34.29 28.43 -2.48
C GLY A 400 33.02 28.67 -1.65
N ILE A 401 32.09 29.52 -2.11
CA ILE A 401 30.83 29.81 -1.40
C ILE A 401 29.92 28.58 -1.40
N ARG A 402 29.75 27.90 -2.55
CA ARG A 402 28.95 26.67 -2.61
C ARG A 402 29.48 25.61 -1.64
N ASN A 403 30.80 25.41 -1.62
CA ASN A 403 31.42 24.43 -0.74
C ASN A 403 31.19 24.79 0.74
N ARG A 404 31.24 26.07 1.11
CA ARG A 404 30.92 26.51 2.47
C ARG A 404 29.45 26.27 2.82
N LEU A 405 28.51 26.67 1.97
CA LEU A 405 27.08 26.42 2.16
C LEU A 405 26.81 24.92 2.35
N THR A 406 27.39 24.08 1.50
CA THR A 406 27.29 22.62 1.59
C THR A 406 27.85 22.12 2.93
N ASN A 407 29.04 22.56 3.34
CA ASN A 407 29.61 22.19 4.64
C ASN A 407 28.73 22.63 5.82
N ILE A 408 28.11 23.81 5.75
CA ILE A 408 27.19 24.29 6.78
C ILE A 408 25.96 23.39 6.83
N PHE A 409 25.32 23.08 5.69
CA PHE A 409 24.20 22.13 5.62
C PHE A 409 24.57 20.77 6.24
N TRP A 410 25.73 20.21 5.87
CA TRP A 410 26.25 18.97 6.46
C TRP A 410 26.44 19.06 7.98
N SER A 411 26.98 20.18 8.48
CA SER A 411 27.21 20.38 9.91
C SER A 411 25.91 20.51 10.72
N LYS A 412 24.86 21.10 10.13
CA LYS A 412 23.54 21.29 10.77
C LYS A 412 22.63 20.07 10.61
N LYS A 413 22.92 19.18 9.66
CA LYS A 413 22.08 18.02 9.33
C LYS A 413 21.79 17.09 10.53
N PRO A 414 22.75 16.76 11.41
CA PRO A 414 22.46 15.91 12.58
C PRO A 414 21.42 16.53 13.52
N SER A 415 21.57 17.81 13.87
CA SER A 415 20.59 18.52 14.72
C SER A 415 19.22 18.64 14.05
N PHE A 416 19.19 18.89 12.74
CA PHE A 416 17.94 18.87 11.97
C PHE A 416 17.26 17.50 12.02
N ASN A 417 18.02 16.39 11.92
CA ASN A 417 17.46 15.04 12.03
C ASN A 417 16.86 14.77 13.41
N GLU A 418 17.52 15.21 14.49
CA GLU A 418 17.01 15.10 15.86
C GLU A 418 15.69 15.86 16.03
N ILE A 419 15.64 17.15 15.62
CA ILE A 419 14.43 17.98 15.69
C ILE A 419 13.31 17.40 14.82
N TRP A 420 13.64 16.90 13.63
CA TRP A 420 12.68 16.26 12.73
C TRP A 420 12.04 15.03 13.38
N LEU A 421 12.85 14.18 14.01
CA LEU A 421 12.36 13.00 14.71
C LEU A 421 11.51 13.38 15.93
N GLU A 422 11.94 14.37 16.72
CA GLU A 422 11.18 14.86 17.87
C GLU A 422 9.81 15.43 17.46
N LYS A 423 9.78 16.34 16.49
CA LYS A 423 8.55 16.95 15.97
C LYS A 423 7.62 15.91 15.37
N ARG A 424 8.18 14.93 14.64
CA ARG A 424 7.42 13.80 14.11
C ARG A 424 6.73 13.01 15.22
N GLU A 425 7.43 12.70 16.31
CA GLU A 425 6.83 12.00 17.47
C GLU A 425 5.77 12.87 18.19
N GLN A 426 5.90 14.19 18.16
CA GLN A 426 4.89 15.10 18.72
C GLN A 426 3.58 15.08 17.91
N VAL A 427 3.67 15.15 16.57
CA VAL A 427 2.51 15.19 15.67
C VAL A 427 1.97 13.82 15.28
N LYS A 428 2.74 12.73 15.52
CA LYS A 428 2.29 11.37 15.24
C LYS A 428 0.98 11.14 16.00
N PRO A 429 -0.10 10.73 15.32
CA PRO A 429 -1.32 10.38 16.02
C PRO A 429 -1.00 9.26 17.02
N ALA A 430 -1.56 9.33 18.22
CA ALA A 430 -1.31 8.34 19.29
C ALA A 430 -1.46 6.91 18.75
N ILE A 431 -2.46 6.69 17.89
CA ILE A 431 -2.66 5.45 17.13
C ILE A 431 -3.01 5.81 15.70
N VAL A 432 -2.43 5.13 14.70
CA VAL A 432 -2.92 5.18 13.32
C VAL A 432 -4.08 4.18 13.20
N PRO A 433 -5.32 4.63 12.94
CA PRO A 433 -6.46 3.72 12.86
C PRO A 433 -6.31 2.76 11.68
N LEU A 434 -6.19 1.47 11.97
CA LEU A 434 -6.14 0.39 10.98
C LEU A 434 -7.46 -0.39 10.98
N GLY A 435 -7.89 -0.82 9.80
CA GLY A 435 -8.94 -1.83 9.66
C GLY A 435 -8.32 -3.22 9.77
N TYR A 436 -8.94 -4.11 10.54
CA TYR A 436 -8.70 -5.55 10.51
C TYR A 436 -9.96 -6.17 9.90
N MET A 437 -9.81 -6.77 8.73
CA MET A 437 -10.93 -7.28 7.95
C MET A 437 -10.62 -8.67 7.43
N GLU A 438 -11.56 -9.59 7.59
CA GLU A 438 -11.35 -11.00 7.32
C GLU A 438 -12.48 -11.52 6.44
N TYR A 439 -12.12 -12.14 5.31
CA TYR A 439 -13.06 -12.82 4.42
C TYR A 439 -12.89 -14.33 4.49
N VAL A 440 -11.63 -14.80 4.50
CA VAL A 440 -11.28 -16.20 4.80
C VAL A 440 -10.76 -16.27 6.23
N PRO A 441 -11.23 -17.22 7.05
CA PRO A 441 -10.79 -17.35 8.43
C PRO A 441 -9.26 -17.38 8.59
N SER A 442 -8.75 -16.66 9.60
CA SER A 442 -7.34 -16.52 9.98
C SER A 442 -6.44 -15.88 8.91
N LYS A 443 -7.01 -15.14 7.95
CA LYS A 443 -6.26 -14.42 6.89
C LYS A 443 -6.72 -12.96 6.78
N PRO A 444 -6.33 -12.09 7.73
CA PRO A 444 -6.81 -10.72 7.75
C PRO A 444 -6.09 -9.80 6.76
N ILE A 445 -6.84 -8.84 6.22
CA ILE A 445 -6.33 -7.66 5.52
C ILE A 445 -6.18 -6.54 6.54
N VAL A 446 -4.97 -5.97 6.63
CA VAL A 446 -4.66 -4.89 7.57
C VAL A 446 -4.13 -3.68 6.82
N ILE A 447 -4.94 -2.62 6.78
CA ILE A 447 -4.70 -1.40 6.02
C ILE A 447 -5.23 -0.18 6.77
N PRO A 448 -4.71 1.03 6.52
CA PRO A 448 -5.26 2.26 7.10
C PRO A 448 -6.74 2.42 6.79
N LYS A 449 -7.52 2.91 7.77
CA LYS A 449 -8.96 3.17 7.59
C LYS A 449 -9.25 4.23 6.53
N LYS A 450 -8.34 5.18 6.33
CA LYS A 450 -8.43 6.23 5.32
C LYS A 450 -7.17 6.27 4.48
N ILE A 451 -7.34 6.31 3.17
CA ILE A 451 -6.26 6.41 2.19
C ILE A 451 -6.59 7.57 1.25
N THR A 452 -5.59 8.39 0.95
CA THR A 452 -5.71 9.46 -0.04
C THR A 452 -5.10 9.02 -1.36
N GLY A 453 -5.87 9.12 -2.44
CA GLY A 453 -5.53 8.75 -3.81
C GLY A 453 -5.33 9.96 -4.73
N LYS A 454 -5.65 9.77 -6.02
CA LYS A 454 -5.52 10.80 -7.06
C LYS A 454 -6.45 11.97 -6.74
N ASP A 455 -5.99 13.19 -7.05
CA ASP A 455 -6.79 14.42 -6.86
C ASP A 455 -7.33 14.61 -5.43
N GLU A 456 -6.56 14.16 -4.42
CA GLU A 456 -6.90 14.19 -3.00
C GLU A 456 -8.18 13.41 -2.61
N LEU A 457 -8.63 12.46 -3.46
CA LEU A 457 -9.74 11.58 -3.14
C LEU A 457 -9.44 10.73 -1.91
N ILE A 458 -10.25 10.86 -0.87
CA ILE A 458 -10.11 10.09 0.37
C ILE A 458 -11.08 8.91 0.33
N VAL A 459 -10.55 7.70 0.45
CA VAL A 459 -11.30 6.44 0.49
C VAL A 459 -11.31 5.88 1.91
N ASN A 460 -12.48 5.47 2.38
CA ASN A 460 -12.63 4.67 3.61
C ASN A 460 -12.56 3.18 3.26
N THR A 461 -11.54 2.49 3.77
CA THR A 461 -11.25 1.10 3.39
C THR A 461 -12.24 0.10 3.96
N ASP A 462 -12.78 0.36 5.16
CA ASP A 462 -13.78 -0.50 5.79
C ASP A 462 -15.08 -0.52 4.99
N ASP A 463 -15.47 0.63 4.42
CA ASP A 463 -16.70 0.75 3.64
C ASP A 463 -16.59 -0.05 2.33
N LEU A 464 -15.44 0.05 1.65
CA LEU A 464 -15.15 -0.76 0.47
C LEU A 464 -15.14 -2.27 0.76
N PHE A 465 -14.55 -2.67 1.89
CA PHE A 465 -14.54 -4.08 2.29
C PHE A 465 -15.95 -4.59 2.58
N LYS A 466 -16.78 -3.80 3.29
CA LYS A 466 -18.19 -4.12 3.55
C LYS A 466 -18.98 -4.25 2.24
N GLU A 467 -18.80 -3.33 1.31
CA GLU A 467 -19.44 -3.38 -0.02
C GLU A 467 -19.04 -4.66 -0.78
N LEU A 468 -17.74 -4.97 -0.82
CA LEU A 468 -17.25 -6.17 -1.49
C LEU A 468 -17.79 -7.45 -0.83
N ARG A 469 -17.80 -7.52 0.50
CA ARG A 469 -18.38 -8.64 1.24
C ARG A 469 -19.85 -8.84 0.91
N HIS A 470 -20.65 -7.77 0.89
CA HIS A 470 -22.07 -7.84 0.51
C HIS A 470 -22.22 -8.42 -0.90
N ARG A 471 -21.41 -7.97 -1.86
CA ARG A 471 -21.42 -8.53 -3.24
C ARG A 471 -21.11 -10.03 -3.26
N TYR A 472 -20.22 -10.50 -2.39
CA TYR A 472 -19.89 -11.92 -2.28
C TYR A 472 -20.99 -12.73 -1.60
N GLU A 473 -21.64 -12.17 -0.57
CA GLU A 473 -22.80 -12.77 0.06
C GLU A 473 -23.97 -12.91 -0.91
N ASP A 474 -24.27 -11.88 -1.72
CA ASP A 474 -25.29 -11.95 -2.77
C ASP A 474 -24.96 -13.04 -3.79
N LYS A 475 -23.69 -13.13 -4.22
CA LYS A 475 -23.23 -14.20 -5.13
C LYS A 475 -23.39 -15.58 -4.50
N PHE A 476 -23.07 -15.73 -3.21
CA PHE A 476 -23.24 -16.99 -2.50
C PHE A 476 -24.71 -17.38 -2.42
N ASN A 477 -25.58 -16.45 -2.03
CA ASN A 477 -27.03 -16.66 -1.97
C ASN A 477 -27.58 -17.05 -3.34
N ASN A 478 -27.23 -16.31 -4.39
CA ASN A 478 -27.60 -16.63 -5.76
C ASN A 478 -27.10 -18.02 -6.19
N PHE A 479 -25.87 -18.39 -5.83
CA PHE A 479 -25.33 -19.71 -6.13
C PHE A 479 -26.13 -20.83 -5.44
N THR A 480 -26.46 -20.65 -4.16
CA THR A 480 -27.25 -21.64 -3.40
C THR A 480 -28.68 -21.78 -3.94
N VAL A 481 -29.35 -20.67 -4.25
CA VAL A 481 -30.74 -20.68 -4.74
C VAL A 481 -30.81 -21.18 -6.18
N ASN A 482 -30.01 -20.60 -7.09
CA ASN A 482 -30.16 -20.86 -8.53
C ASN A 482 -29.47 -22.13 -9.02
N TYR A 483 -28.38 -22.57 -8.37
CA TYR A 483 -27.61 -23.75 -8.84
C TYR A 483 -27.73 -24.97 -7.92
N LEU A 484 -27.90 -24.75 -6.62
CA LEU A 484 -28.13 -25.85 -5.67
C LEU A 484 -29.62 -26.13 -5.44
N ASN A 485 -30.52 -25.25 -5.89
CA ASN A 485 -31.98 -25.33 -5.69
C ASN A 485 -32.36 -25.41 -4.19
N LEU A 486 -31.66 -24.64 -3.36
CA LEU A 486 -31.94 -24.56 -1.93
C LEU A 486 -32.82 -23.35 -1.61
N LEU A 487 -33.55 -23.42 -0.49
CA LEU A 487 -34.29 -22.27 0.03
C LEU A 487 -33.32 -21.22 0.60
N PRO A 488 -33.67 -19.92 0.60
CA PRO A 488 -32.82 -18.86 1.13
C PRO A 488 -32.43 -19.04 2.61
N ASP A 489 -33.26 -19.71 3.40
CA ASP A 489 -33.12 -19.99 4.82
C ASP A 489 -32.65 -21.44 5.11
N ALA A 490 -32.11 -22.13 4.10
CA ALA A 490 -31.59 -23.48 4.25
C ALA A 490 -30.54 -23.57 5.37
N LYS A 491 -30.58 -24.66 6.15
CA LYS A 491 -29.64 -24.84 7.26
C LYS A 491 -28.22 -25.08 6.75
N SER A 492 -27.22 -24.73 7.56
CA SER A 492 -25.79 -24.89 7.21
C SER A 492 -25.47 -26.31 6.71
N SER A 493 -26.03 -27.35 7.35
CA SER A 493 -25.87 -28.76 6.94
C SER A 493 -26.46 -29.11 5.56
N GLU A 494 -27.53 -28.43 5.12
CA GLU A 494 -28.16 -28.63 3.82
C GLU A 494 -27.35 -27.95 2.72
N ILE A 495 -26.84 -26.75 3.00
CA ILE A 495 -25.94 -26.00 2.10
C ILE A 495 -24.65 -26.79 1.85
N ILE A 496 -24.03 -27.33 2.92
CA ILE A 496 -22.82 -28.15 2.82
C ILE A 496 -23.06 -29.36 1.91
N LYS A 497 -24.15 -30.12 2.14
CA LYS A 497 -24.52 -31.26 1.29
C LYS A 497 -24.82 -30.84 -0.14
N GLY A 498 -25.45 -29.69 -0.35
CA GLY A 498 -25.72 -29.13 -1.67
C GLY A 498 -24.43 -28.89 -2.47
N VAL A 499 -23.42 -28.28 -1.85
CA VAL A 499 -22.11 -28.03 -2.48
C VAL A 499 -21.37 -29.35 -2.76
N GLU A 500 -21.36 -30.31 -1.82
CA GLU A 500 -20.76 -31.63 -2.06
C GLU A 500 -21.45 -32.37 -3.22
N GLY A 501 -22.79 -32.34 -3.26
CA GLY A 501 -23.58 -32.91 -4.35
C GLY A 501 -23.33 -32.22 -5.68
N PHE A 502 -23.12 -30.90 -5.69
CA PHE A 502 -22.70 -30.17 -6.88
C PHE A 502 -21.34 -30.66 -7.41
N MET A 503 -20.34 -30.83 -6.55
CA MET A 503 -19.02 -31.36 -6.97
C MET A 503 -19.11 -32.77 -7.56
N ALA A 504 -19.96 -33.62 -6.98
CA ALA A 504 -20.22 -34.96 -7.50
C ALA A 504 -20.86 -34.93 -8.91
N ARG A 505 -21.85 -34.06 -9.12
CA ARG A 505 -22.49 -33.87 -10.44
C ARG A 505 -21.49 -33.37 -11.50
N VAL A 506 -20.56 -32.48 -11.12
CA VAL A 506 -19.50 -32.03 -12.03
C VAL A 506 -18.55 -33.17 -12.40
N GLU A 507 -18.14 -34.00 -11.43
CA GLU A 507 -17.30 -35.18 -11.69
C GLU A 507 -17.99 -36.18 -12.65
N GLU A 508 -19.30 -36.39 -12.48
CA GLU A 508 -20.11 -37.23 -13.37
C GLU A 508 -20.20 -36.63 -14.78
N ALA A 509 -20.46 -35.33 -14.90
CA ALA A 509 -20.48 -34.63 -16.18
C ALA A 509 -19.14 -34.74 -16.92
N LEU A 510 -18.02 -34.57 -16.20
CA LEU A 510 -16.66 -34.75 -16.76
C LEU A 510 -16.39 -36.18 -17.19
N THR A 511 -17.00 -37.17 -16.54
CA THR A 511 -16.91 -38.59 -16.95
C THR A 511 -17.60 -38.81 -18.30
N ARG A 512 -18.75 -38.16 -18.52
CA ARG A 512 -19.50 -38.25 -19.77
C ARG A 512 -18.84 -37.48 -20.92
N LEU A 513 -18.35 -36.27 -20.66
CA LEU A 513 -17.78 -35.39 -21.69
C LEU A 513 -16.38 -35.82 -22.16
N PHE A 514 -15.56 -36.32 -21.23
CA PHE A 514 -14.16 -36.64 -21.50
C PHE A 514 -13.90 -38.13 -21.20
N PRO A 515 -14.19 -39.04 -22.15
CA PRO A 515 -14.03 -40.48 -21.94
C PRO A 515 -12.55 -40.88 -21.80
N GLY A 516 -12.31 -42.12 -21.37
CA GLY A 516 -10.97 -42.69 -21.23
C GLY A 516 -10.53 -42.92 -19.78
N ASP A 517 -9.78 -43.99 -19.54
CA ASP A 517 -9.23 -44.35 -18.23
C ASP A 517 -7.95 -43.57 -17.90
N LEU A 518 -8.02 -42.75 -16.84
CA LEU A 518 -6.90 -41.92 -16.37
C LEU A 518 -5.69 -42.74 -15.88
N THR A 519 -5.85 -44.04 -15.57
CA THR A 519 -4.74 -44.89 -15.11
C THR A 519 -3.90 -45.46 -16.27
N SER A 520 -4.48 -45.53 -17.47
CA SER A 520 -3.81 -45.98 -18.68
C SER A 520 -3.32 -44.80 -19.53
N ALA A 521 -2.22 -44.98 -20.26
CA ALA A 521 -1.69 -43.93 -21.14
C ALA A 521 -2.62 -43.63 -22.33
N GLU A 522 -3.24 -44.67 -22.91
CA GLU A 522 -4.20 -44.55 -24.01
C GLU A 522 -5.49 -43.86 -23.55
N GLY A 523 -6.07 -44.31 -22.44
CA GLY A 523 -7.28 -43.69 -21.89
C GLY A 523 -7.08 -42.25 -21.39
N LEU A 524 -5.90 -41.92 -20.84
CA LEU A 524 -5.54 -40.52 -20.56
C LEU A 524 -5.39 -39.72 -21.86
N GLY A 525 -4.92 -40.36 -22.94
CA GLY A 525 -4.90 -39.81 -24.30
C GLY A 525 -6.26 -39.36 -24.78
N ASP A 526 -7.25 -40.24 -24.69
CA ASP A 526 -8.62 -39.93 -25.09
C ASP A 526 -9.18 -38.75 -24.29
N PHE A 527 -9.00 -38.76 -22.96
CA PHE A 527 -9.45 -37.67 -22.08
C PHE A 527 -8.86 -36.32 -22.50
N VAL A 528 -7.55 -36.29 -22.73
CA VAL A 528 -6.82 -35.06 -23.07
C VAL A 528 -7.18 -34.58 -24.47
N ASN A 529 -7.27 -35.48 -25.46
CA ASN A 529 -7.62 -35.13 -26.83
C ASN A 529 -9.04 -34.56 -26.91
N SER A 530 -10.01 -35.18 -26.24
CA SER A 530 -11.38 -34.66 -26.15
C SER A 530 -11.42 -33.26 -25.53
N LEU A 531 -10.63 -33.02 -24.46
CA LEU A 531 -10.53 -31.70 -23.85
C LEU A 531 -9.93 -30.64 -24.78
N PHE A 532 -8.84 -30.97 -25.49
CA PHE A 532 -8.18 -30.06 -26.43
C PHE A 532 -9.02 -29.79 -27.68
N ASN A 533 -9.92 -30.69 -28.09
CA ASN A 533 -10.83 -30.47 -29.21
C ASN A 533 -11.90 -29.42 -28.91
N ILE A 534 -12.34 -29.31 -27.65
CA ILE A 534 -13.32 -28.32 -27.22
C ILE A 534 -12.66 -26.96 -26.92
N LEU A 535 -11.38 -26.97 -26.53
CA LEU A 535 -10.65 -25.75 -26.24
C LEU A 535 -10.17 -25.06 -27.52
N PRO A 536 -10.24 -23.71 -27.61
CA PRO A 536 -9.66 -22.98 -28.73
C PRO A 536 -8.15 -23.23 -28.78
N ASN A 537 -7.61 -23.51 -29.98
CA ASN A 537 -6.23 -23.93 -30.23
C ASN A 537 -5.21 -23.03 -29.49
N PRO A 538 -4.71 -23.44 -28.30
CA PRO A 538 -4.03 -22.53 -27.40
C PRO A 538 -2.60 -22.28 -27.87
N LYS A 539 -2.15 -21.03 -27.85
CA LYS A 539 -0.81 -20.63 -28.30
C LYS A 539 -0.01 -19.93 -27.20
N MET A 540 1.31 -20.05 -27.28
CA MET A 540 2.26 -19.42 -26.39
C MET A 540 3.32 -18.67 -27.19
N PHE A 541 3.52 -17.39 -26.88
CA PHE A 541 4.69 -16.64 -27.33
C PHE A 541 5.89 -17.03 -26.48
N THR A 542 6.87 -17.70 -27.08
CA THR A 542 8.01 -18.28 -26.34
C THR A 542 9.23 -18.50 -27.23
N ILE A 543 10.33 -19.01 -26.65
CA ILE A 543 11.61 -19.22 -27.34
C ILE A 543 11.42 -20.16 -28.53
N ASN A 544 11.98 -19.81 -29.70
CA ASN A 544 11.86 -20.51 -30.96
C ASN A 544 12.62 -21.86 -30.98
N ASN A 545 12.38 -22.68 -32.02
CA ASN A 545 12.98 -24.03 -32.09
C ASN A 545 14.49 -24.03 -32.38
N GLU A 546 15.01 -23.00 -33.03
CA GLU A 546 16.41 -22.94 -33.44
C GLU A 546 17.33 -22.85 -32.22
N LEU A 547 17.02 -21.94 -31.29
CA LEU A 547 17.82 -21.74 -30.09
C LEU A 547 17.74 -22.95 -29.14
N LEU A 548 16.56 -23.58 -29.01
CA LEU A 548 16.40 -24.82 -28.23
C LEU A 548 17.18 -26.00 -28.85
N ARG A 549 17.25 -26.07 -30.18
CA ARG A 549 18.03 -27.10 -30.89
C ARG A 549 19.53 -26.90 -30.65
N GLU A 550 20.00 -25.65 -30.68
CA GLU A 550 21.39 -25.32 -30.36
C GLU A 550 21.72 -25.71 -28.91
N MET A 551 20.84 -25.39 -27.96
CA MET A 551 20.99 -25.75 -26.55
C MET A 551 21.18 -27.26 -26.37
N LEU A 552 20.29 -28.09 -26.95
CA LEU A 552 20.37 -29.55 -26.87
C LEU A 552 21.61 -30.13 -27.57
N THR A 553 22.12 -29.45 -28.59
CA THR A 553 23.34 -29.89 -29.30
C THR A 553 24.58 -29.61 -28.47
N ARG A 554 24.61 -28.44 -27.81
CA ARG A 554 25.74 -27.98 -26.98
C ARG A 554 25.79 -28.67 -25.63
N PHE A 555 24.62 -28.94 -25.05
CA PHE A 555 24.42 -29.60 -23.77
C PHE A 555 23.50 -30.81 -23.97
N PRO A 556 24.02 -31.93 -24.51
CA PRO A 556 23.22 -33.11 -24.78
C PRO A 556 22.64 -33.72 -23.50
N PRO A 557 21.32 -34.00 -23.44
CA PRO A 557 20.67 -34.53 -22.25
C PRO A 557 20.94 -36.04 -22.13
N ILE A 558 22.09 -36.40 -21.56
CA ILE A 558 22.58 -37.79 -21.50
C ILE A 558 21.57 -38.72 -20.80
N ASN A 559 20.90 -38.24 -19.76
CA ASN A 559 19.92 -39.01 -19.00
C ASN A 559 18.64 -39.32 -19.78
N LEU A 560 18.35 -38.56 -20.84
CA LEU A 560 17.28 -38.86 -21.80
C LEU A 560 17.79 -39.72 -22.96
N MET A 561 18.98 -39.42 -23.47
CA MET A 561 19.55 -40.05 -24.66
C MET A 561 19.92 -41.52 -24.45
N ILE A 562 20.59 -41.86 -23.33
CA ILE A 562 21.07 -43.22 -23.06
C ILE A 562 19.90 -44.23 -22.99
N PRO A 563 18.82 -43.99 -22.22
CA PRO A 563 17.67 -44.90 -22.18
C PRO A 563 17.00 -45.09 -23.55
N LEU A 564 17.07 -44.09 -24.43
CA LEU A 564 16.51 -44.14 -25.78
C LEU A 564 17.46 -44.72 -26.83
N GLY A 565 18.68 -45.11 -26.44
CA GLY A 565 19.67 -45.68 -27.34
C GLY A 565 20.33 -44.66 -28.28
N PHE A 566 20.26 -43.37 -27.95
CA PHE A 566 20.91 -42.31 -28.71
C PHE A 566 22.29 -41.98 -28.14
N TYR A 567 23.32 -41.96 -29.00
CA TYR A 567 24.70 -41.66 -28.59
C TYR A 567 25.21 -40.34 -29.18
N LYS A 568 24.48 -39.74 -30.12
CA LYS A 568 24.72 -38.39 -30.64
C LYS A 568 23.47 -37.53 -30.49
N PRO A 569 23.60 -36.22 -30.17
CA PRO A 569 22.44 -35.33 -30.04
C PRO A 569 21.60 -35.27 -31.33
N GLN A 570 22.24 -35.41 -32.50
CA GLN A 570 21.55 -35.44 -33.79
C GLN A 570 20.54 -36.59 -33.90
N ASP A 571 20.89 -37.79 -33.39
CA ASP A 571 20.02 -38.96 -33.46
C ASP A 571 18.72 -38.74 -32.66
N LEU A 572 18.81 -38.02 -31.53
CA LEU A 572 17.65 -37.60 -30.73
C LEU A 572 16.81 -36.57 -31.50
N LEU A 573 17.45 -35.55 -32.07
CA LEU A 573 16.78 -34.44 -32.76
C LEU A 573 16.13 -34.84 -34.10
N ASP A 574 16.55 -35.95 -34.70
CA ASP A 574 15.95 -36.54 -35.90
C ASP A 574 14.71 -37.38 -35.58
N LYS A 575 14.57 -37.84 -34.32
CA LYS A 575 13.51 -38.77 -33.88
C LYS A 575 12.48 -38.13 -32.94
N MET A 576 12.79 -37.00 -32.34
CA MET A 576 11.94 -36.32 -31.36
C MET A 576 11.84 -34.83 -31.67
N ASP A 577 10.65 -34.25 -31.50
CA ASP A 577 10.49 -32.80 -31.59
C ASP A 577 11.38 -32.11 -30.55
N VAL A 578 11.99 -30.99 -30.94
CA VAL A 578 12.98 -30.27 -30.12
C VAL A 578 12.39 -29.89 -28.75
N ARG A 579 11.14 -29.44 -28.71
CA ARG A 579 10.48 -29.00 -27.46
C ARG A 579 10.10 -30.18 -26.58
N ASP A 580 9.72 -31.29 -27.19
CA ASP A 580 9.45 -32.54 -26.48
C ASP A 580 10.75 -33.03 -25.82
N ALA A 581 11.86 -33.04 -26.56
CA ALA A 581 13.18 -33.41 -26.06
C ALA A 581 13.62 -32.54 -24.88
N VAL A 582 13.50 -31.20 -24.99
CA VAL A 582 13.77 -30.28 -23.86
C VAL A 582 12.85 -30.59 -22.67
N THR A 583 11.55 -30.80 -22.90
CA THR A 583 10.58 -31.08 -21.84
C THR A 583 10.87 -32.38 -21.11
N TYR A 584 11.25 -33.45 -21.83
CA TYR A 584 11.66 -34.72 -21.25
C TYR A 584 12.98 -34.59 -20.49
N ALA A 585 13.98 -33.91 -21.06
CA ALA A 585 15.27 -33.66 -20.42
C ALA A 585 15.10 -32.96 -19.05
N ASN A 586 14.28 -31.91 -19.00
CA ASN A 586 13.97 -31.15 -17.78
C ASN A 586 13.33 -31.98 -16.66
N ILE A 587 12.69 -33.09 -17.00
CA ILE A 587 12.02 -33.98 -16.04
C ILE A 587 12.97 -35.07 -15.55
N MET A 588 13.95 -35.45 -16.38
CA MET A 588 14.88 -36.53 -16.08
C MET A 588 16.16 -36.06 -15.40
N GLU A 589 16.51 -34.78 -15.50
CA GLU A 589 17.73 -34.21 -14.93
C GLU A 589 17.52 -33.58 -13.54
N SER A 590 18.56 -33.65 -12.70
CA SER A 590 18.56 -32.98 -11.38
C SER A 590 18.69 -31.47 -11.53
N PHE A 591 18.06 -30.70 -10.63
CA PHE A 591 18.05 -29.22 -10.64
C PHE A 591 19.42 -28.55 -10.87
N SER A 592 20.52 -29.13 -10.38
CA SER A 592 21.88 -28.57 -10.52
C SER A 592 22.45 -28.60 -11.94
N TYR A 593 21.95 -29.48 -12.82
CA TYR A 593 22.36 -29.55 -14.22
C TYR A 593 21.53 -28.60 -15.11
N THR A 594 20.22 -28.51 -14.87
CA THR A 594 19.28 -27.68 -15.64
C THR A 594 19.54 -26.17 -15.54
N ASP A 595 20.19 -25.68 -14.47
CA ASP A 595 20.47 -24.25 -14.32
C ASP A 595 21.54 -23.76 -15.31
N ARG A 596 22.51 -24.59 -15.68
CA ARG A 596 23.57 -24.19 -16.62
C ARG A 596 23.03 -23.93 -18.02
N ASP A 597 22.20 -24.85 -18.51
CA ASP A 597 21.65 -24.80 -19.86
C ASP A 597 20.64 -23.66 -19.98
N LEU A 598 19.86 -23.43 -18.92
CA LEU A 598 18.93 -22.32 -18.81
C LEU A 598 19.64 -20.97 -18.72
N LEU A 599 20.69 -20.86 -17.91
CA LEU A 599 21.50 -19.64 -17.84
C LEU A 599 22.12 -19.32 -19.19
N TRP A 600 22.70 -20.33 -19.87
CA TRP A 600 23.21 -20.16 -21.22
C TRP A 600 22.11 -19.71 -22.19
N LEU A 601 20.95 -20.35 -22.17
CA LEU A 601 19.83 -20.00 -23.04
C LEU A 601 19.42 -18.54 -22.84
N VAL A 602 19.24 -18.13 -21.59
CA VAL A 602 18.82 -16.78 -21.19
C VAL A 602 19.87 -15.72 -21.54
N ASP A 603 21.15 -16.03 -21.40
CA ASP A 603 22.25 -15.14 -21.73
C ASP A 603 22.42 -14.94 -23.26
N ASN A 604 21.80 -15.79 -24.09
CA ASN A 604 21.86 -15.73 -25.55
C ASN A 604 20.53 -15.32 -26.22
N LEU A 605 19.54 -14.88 -25.45
CA LEU A 605 18.25 -14.44 -26.00
C LEU A 605 18.39 -13.16 -26.83
N LYS A 606 17.63 -13.11 -27.93
CA LYS A 606 17.42 -11.92 -28.76
C LYS A 606 15.92 -11.79 -29.07
N PRO A 607 15.43 -10.63 -29.52
CA PRO A 607 14.03 -10.49 -29.93
C PRO A 607 13.58 -11.54 -30.95
N GLU A 608 14.46 -11.89 -31.91
CA GLU A 608 14.19 -12.88 -32.96
C GLU A 608 14.19 -14.33 -32.42
N SER A 609 14.67 -14.54 -31.20
CA SER A 609 14.65 -15.83 -30.52
C SER A 609 13.24 -16.25 -30.08
N PHE A 610 12.20 -15.43 -30.27
CA PHE A 610 10.83 -15.74 -29.83
C PHE A 610 9.86 -15.91 -31.00
N ALA A 611 8.84 -16.75 -30.81
CA ALA A 611 7.78 -17.02 -31.78
C ALA A 611 6.48 -17.46 -31.08
N TRP A 612 5.36 -17.33 -31.79
CA TRP A 612 4.09 -17.95 -31.40
C TRP A 612 4.11 -19.44 -31.71
N VAL A 613 3.82 -20.27 -30.71
CA VAL A 613 3.92 -21.73 -30.78
C VAL A 613 2.64 -22.35 -30.24
N ASP A 614 2.12 -23.39 -30.90
CA ASP A 614 0.97 -24.15 -30.42
C ASP A 614 1.32 -24.90 -29.13
N ILE A 615 0.46 -24.75 -28.12
CA ILE A 615 0.55 -25.48 -26.86
C ILE A 615 0.08 -26.91 -27.10
N LYS A 616 0.93 -27.88 -26.81
CA LYS A 616 0.62 -29.31 -26.99
C LYS A 616 0.69 -30.08 -25.68
N PRO A 617 -0.23 -31.02 -25.42
CA PRO A 617 -0.11 -31.93 -24.31
C PRO A 617 0.97 -32.98 -24.58
N LEU A 618 1.65 -33.41 -23.52
CA LEU A 618 2.65 -34.47 -23.54
C LEU A 618 2.29 -35.51 -22.47
N ILE A 619 1.84 -36.69 -22.92
CA ILE A 619 1.39 -37.76 -22.02
C ILE A 619 2.58 -38.64 -21.65
N MET A 620 2.84 -38.77 -20.36
CA MET A 620 3.88 -39.64 -19.83
C MET A 620 3.28 -40.97 -19.36
N ALA A 621 3.60 -42.04 -20.08
CA ALA A 621 3.38 -43.41 -19.63
C ALA A 621 4.51 -43.81 -18.67
N ASP A 622 4.16 -44.37 -17.51
CA ASP A 622 5.11 -44.73 -16.43
C ASP A 622 6.21 -45.73 -16.86
N GLU A 623 6.08 -46.38 -18.03
CA GLU A 623 6.93 -47.49 -18.47
C GLU A 623 7.99 -47.14 -19.53
N VAL A 624 7.83 -46.06 -20.32
CA VAL A 624 8.59 -45.91 -21.57
C VAL A 624 9.99 -45.31 -21.39
N TYR A 625 10.25 -44.55 -20.31
CA TYR A 625 11.47 -43.72 -20.21
C TYR A 625 12.31 -43.90 -18.93
N THR A 626 11.87 -44.67 -17.94
CA THR A 626 12.28 -44.37 -16.54
C THR A 626 12.97 -45.47 -15.75
N GLY A 627 13.03 -46.73 -16.22
CA GLY A 627 13.73 -47.82 -15.49
C GLY A 627 13.42 -47.86 -13.98
N GLY A 628 12.22 -47.43 -13.58
CA GLY A 628 11.75 -47.37 -12.19
C GLY A 628 12.36 -46.31 -11.25
N THR A 629 13.23 -45.38 -11.68
CA THR A 629 14.10 -44.64 -10.73
C THR A 629 14.02 -43.10 -10.73
N ILE A 630 13.03 -42.46 -11.36
CA ILE A 630 12.87 -40.99 -11.28
C ILE A 630 11.72 -40.60 -10.36
N TRP A 631 12.10 -40.01 -9.22
CA TRP A 631 11.24 -39.47 -8.18
C TRP A 631 10.27 -38.38 -8.69
N GLN A 632 9.18 -38.15 -7.97
CA GLN A 632 8.14 -37.14 -8.22
C GLN A 632 8.67 -35.68 -8.12
N GLY A 633 9.66 -35.31 -8.93
CA GLY A 633 10.17 -33.94 -9.01
C GLY A 633 9.06 -32.96 -9.39
N LYS A 634 9.12 -31.75 -8.80
CA LYS A 634 8.30 -30.63 -9.27
C LYS A 634 8.67 -30.35 -10.73
N ILE A 635 7.66 -30.17 -11.58
CA ILE A 635 7.83 -29.74 -12.97
C ILE A 635 8.71 -28.49 -12.98
N SER A 636 9.83 -28.54 -13.71
CA SER A 636 10.81 -27.45 -13.78
C SER A 636 10.19 -26.16 -14.34
N ASN A 637 10.71 -24.99 -13.91
CA ASN A 637 10.36 -23.68 -14.47
C ASN A 637 10.64 -23.63 -15.98
N LEU A 638 11.51 -24.49 -16.51
CA LEU A 638 11.80 -24.63 -17.94
C LEU A 638 10.62 -25.10 -18.79
N ASN A 639 9.62 -25.77 -18.20
CA ASN A 639 8.42 -26.13 -18.96
C ASN A 639 7.53 -24.91 -19.26
N ARG A 640 7.89 -23.73 -18.73
CA ARG A 640 7.28 -22.43 -19.11
C ARG A 640 7.83 -21.88 -20.42
N ILE A 641 8.81 -22.50 -21.06
CA ILE A 641 9.35 -22.03 -22.36
C ILE A 641 9.17 -23.02 -23.52
N THR A 642 8.69 -24.24 -23.24
CA THR A 642 8.56 -25.29 -24.27
C THR A 642 7.19 -25.30 -24.95
N ALA A 643 6.17 -24.62 -24.41
CA ALA A 643 4.78 -24.75 -24.85
C ALA A 643 4.28 -26.21 -24.79
N ARG A 644 4.76 -27.00 -23.82
CA ARG A 644 4.31 -28.38 -23.58
C ARG A 644 3.66 -28.53 -22.21
N ILE A 645 2.48 -29.16 -22.19
CA ILE A 645 1.75 -29.45 -20.95
C ILE A 645 1.92 -30.93 -20.62
N VAL A 646 2.77 -31.22 -19.65
CA VAL A 646 3.07 -32.60 -19.24
C VAL A 646 1.97 -33.17 -18.36
N ILE A 647 1.39 -34.30 -18.77
CA ILE A 647 0.28 -34.95 -18.06
C ILE A 647 0.70 -36.40 -17.77
N LYS A 648 0.54 -36.83 -16.51
CA LYS A 648 0.92 -38.17 -16.05
C LYS A 648 -0.31 -39.01 -15.82
N THR A 649 -0.20 -40.32 -16.00
CA THR A 649 -1.24 -41.28 -15.61
C THR A 649 -1.50 -41.26 -14.11
N LEU A 650 -2.74 -41.55 -13.73
CA LEU A 650 -3.16 -41.66 -12.35
C LEU A 650 -2.70 -43.01 -11.79
N LYS A 651 -1.99 -43.01 -10.66
CA LYS A 651 -1.59 -44.25 -10.01
C LYS A 651 -2.80 -45.02 -9.47
N PRO A 652 -2.84 -46.36 -9.58
CA PRO A 652 -3.91 -47.17 -9.00
C PRO A 652 -4.13 -46.85 -7.52
N GLY A 653 -5.40 -46.67 -7.13
CA GLY A 653 -5.77 -46.34 -5.74
C GLY A 653 -5.44 -44.91 -5.29
N LYS A 654 -5.03 -44.01 -6.19
CA LYS A 654 -4.84 -42.57 -5.93
C LYS A 654 -5.93 -41.76 -6.68
N GLY A 655 -6.18 -40.51 -6.26
CA GLY A 655 -7.10 -39.60 -6.96
C GLY A 655 -8.16 -38.92 -6.09
N GLY A 656 -8.49 -39.51 -4.94
CA GLY A 656 -9.56 -39.01 -4.07
C GLY A 656 -10.96 -39.17 -4.69
N LYS A 657 -11.93 -38.38 -4.19
CA LYS A 657 -13.33 -38.34 -4.65
C LYS A 657 -13.52 -37.75 -6.06
N TYR A 658 -12.67 -36.80 -6.47
CA TYR A 658 -12.85 -36.01 -7.71
C TYR A 658 -11.62 -36.05 -8.66
N PRO A 659 -11.17 -37.23 -9.12
CA PRO A 659 -9.98 -37.37 -9.95
C PRO A 659 -10.09 -36.69 -11.32
N ARG A 660 -11.23 -36.77 -12.01
CA ARG A 660 -11.40 -36.15 -13.34
C ARG A 660 -11.47 -34.64 -13.24
N LEU A 661 -12.20 -34.11 -12.25
CA LEU A 661 -12.21 -32.68 -11.95
C LEU A 661 -10.79 -32.18 -11.65
N ARG A 662 -10.00 -32.94 -10.90
CA ARG A 662 -8.61 -32.58 -10.62
C ARG A 662 -7.77 -32.48 -11.90
N TYR A 663 -7.91 -33.41 -12.84
CA TYR A 663 -7.18 -33.42 -14.11
C TYR A 663 -7.63 -32.29 -15.02
N PHE A 664 -8.94 -32.15 -15.23
CA PHE A 664 -9.57 -31.07 -15.99
C PHE A 664 -9.06 -29.69 -15.53
N MET A 665 -9.20 -29.41 -14.23
CA MET A 665 -8.78 -28.12 -13.66
C MET A 665 -7.27 -27.90 -13.78
N ASN A 666 -6.44 -28.95 -13.64
CA ASN A 666 -4.98 -28.85 -13.79
C ASN A 666 -4.58 -28.44 -15.20
N ILE A 667 -5.15 -29.10 -16.20
CA ILE A 667 -4.80 -28.90 -17.61
C ILE A 667 -5.17 -27.48 -18.01
N ILE A 668 -6.41 -27.05 -17.73
CA ILE A 668 -6.84 -25.69 -18.08
C ILE A 668 -6.02 -24.64 -17.31
N ARG A 669 -5.70 -24.85 -16.03
CA ARG A 669 -4.83 -23.91 -15.29
C ARG A 669 -3.44 -23.81 -15.91
N ARG A 670 -2.88 -24.90 -16.43
CA ARG A 670 -1.56 -24.87 -17.10
C ARG A 670 -1.60 -24.18 -18.45
N ILE A 671 -2.70 -24.32 -19.20
CA ILE A 671 -2.93 -23.53 -20.42
C ILE A 671 -3.01 -22.04 -20.07
N ALA A 672 -3.80 -21.67 -19.06
CA ALA A 672 -3.90 -20.29 -18.57
C ALA A 672 -2.56 -19.73 -18.05
N LEU A 673 -1.75 -20.57 -17.41
CA LEU A 673 -0.39 -20.21 -17.02
C LEU A 673 0.47 -19.92 -18.26
N ALA A 674 0.49 -20.83 -19.24
CA ALA A 674 1.27 -20.64 -20.47
C ALA A 674 0.87 -19.37 -21.23
N GLU A 675 -0.42 -19.05 -21.31
CA GLU A 675 -0.92 -17.83 -21.97
C GLU A 675 -0.54 -16.55 -21.21
N ASN A 676 -0.63 -16.53 -19.88
CA ASN A 676 -0.18 -15.36 -19.10
C ASN A 676 1.35 -15.17 -19.17
N TYR A 677 2.13 -16.26 -19.22
CA TYR A 677 3.58 -16.17 -19.47
C TYR A 677 3.88 -15.75 -20.91
N ALA A 678 3.07 -16.15 -21.90
CA ALA A 678 3.19 -15.65 -23.26
C ALA A 678 3.06 -14.14 -23.30
N GLN A 679 2.08 -13.58 -22.58
CA GLN A 679 1.94 -12.14 -22.45
C GLN A 679 3.17 -11.51 -21.77
N LEU A 680 3.61 -12.04 -20.62
CA LEU A 680 4.80 -11.55 -19.91
C LEU A 680 6.05 -11.51 -20.82
N PHE A 681 6.26 -12.56 -21.63
CA PHE A 681 7.36 -12.63 -22.59
C PHE A 681 7.18 -11.70 -23.76
N TYR A 682 5.95 -11.56 -24.28
CA TYR A 682 5.65 -10.65 -25.36
C TYR A 682 5.96 -9.21 -24.98
N GLU A 683 5.47 -8.75 -23.82
CA GLU A 683 5.78 -7.41 -23.27
C GLU A 683 7.29 -7.23 -23.01
N SER A 684 7.97 -8.27 -22.51
CA SER A 684 9.43 -8.20 -22.28
C SER A 684 10.22 -8.05 -23.58
N VAL A 685 9.77 -8.70 -24.66
CA VAL A 685 10.45 -8.70 -25.95
C VAL A 685 10.13 -7.44 -26.76
N SER A 686 8.90 -6.90 -26.66
CA SER A 686 8.50 -5.68 -27.37
C SER A 686 9.34 -4.47 -26.95
N THR A 687 9.70 -4.35 -25.67
CA THR A 687 10.52 -3.23 -25.14
C THR A 687 12.00 -3.25 -25.56
N ARG A 688 12.48 -4.32 -26.22
CA ARG A 688 13.84 -4.50 -26.80
C ARG A 688 15.06 -4.26 -25.89
N LYS A 689 14.89 -3.98 -24.60
CA LYS A 689 15.97 -3.70 -23.64
C LYS A 689 16.06 -4.74 -22.54
N ASN A 690 17.29 -5.09 -22.16
CA ASN A 690 17.58 -6.00 -21.05
C ASN A 690 16.77 -7.32 -21.09
N ILE A 691 16.40 -7.79 -22.29
CA ILE A 691 15.52 -8.96 -22.48
C ILE A 691 16.04 -10.15 -21.68
N ASN A 692 17.35 -10.39 -21.72
CA ASN A 692 17.99 -11.49 -21.00
C ASN A 692 17.67 -11.41 -19.50
N ASN A 693 17.85 -10.25 -18.87
CA ASN A 693 17.54 -10.04 -17.46
C ASN A 693 16.03 -10.11 -17.17
N LYS A 694 15.17 -9.51 -18.01
CA LYS A 694 13.71 -9.54 -17.85
C LYS A 694 13.15 -10.97 -17.88
N ILE A 695 13.60 -11.77 -18.84
CA ILE A 695 13.23 -13.19 -18.99
C ILE A 695 13.85 -14.05 -17.88
N LYS A 696 15.10 -13.79 -17.50
CA LYS A 696 15.76 -14.44 -16.34
C LYS A 696 14.94 -14.26 -15.08
N ASN A 697 14.54 -13.03 -14.77
CA ASN A 697 13.76 -12.69 -13.58
C ASN A 697 12.38 -13.36 -13.61
N SER A 698 11.73 -13.37 -14.77
CA SER A 698 10.44 -14.02 -15.00
C SER A 698 10.47 -15.55 -14.80
N LEU A 699 11.59 -16.20 -15.10
CA LEU A 699 11.73 -17.66 -15.00
C LEU A 699 12.36 -18.13 -13.68
N LEU A 700 13.39 -17.43 -13.21
CA LEU A 700 14.25 -17.82 -12.10
C LEU A 700 14.17 -16.88 -10.90
N GLY A 701 13.77 -15.62 -11.11
CA GLY A 701 13.72 -14.57 -10.08
C GLY A 701 12.41 -14.49 -9.31
N ILE A 702 11.45 -15.39 -9.55
CA ILE A 702 10.14 -15.35 -8.88
C ILE A 702 10.27 -15.75 -7.41
N ARG A 703 9.99 -14.80 -6.52
CA ARG A 703 9.96 -14.95 -5.07
C ARG A 703 8.52 -14.75 -4.60
N LYS A 704 8.05 -15.65 -3.74
CA LYS A 704 6.76 -15.48 -3.08
C LYS A 704 6.85 -14.31 -2.09
N GLY A 705 5.82 -13.48 -2.06
CA GLY A 705 5.63 -12.47 -1.02
C GLY A 705 4.28 -12.63 -0.32
N ASP A 706 3.85 -11.56 0.35
CA ASP A 706 2.56 -11.48 1.06
C ASP A 706 1.37 -11.56 0.09
N ASP A 707 0.15 -11.58 0.64
CA ASP A 707 -1.09 -11.78 -0.15
C ASP A 707 -1.27 -10.77 -1.30
N PHE A 708 -0.82 -9.53 -1.13
CA PHE A 708 -0.86 -8.48 -2.16
C PHE A 708 0.45 -8.38 -2.97
N SER A 709 1.34 -9.38 -2.90
CA SER A 709 2.57 -9.39 -3.71
C SER A 709 2.26 -9.58 -5.20
N ALA A 710 3.10 -8.99 -6.06
CA ALA A 710 3.00 -9.16 -7.50
C ALA A 710 2.89 -10.64 -7.93
N HIS A 711 3.62 -11.54 -7.25
CA HIS A 711 3.50 -12.98 -7.45
C HIS A 711 2.08 -13.51 -7.18
N ASN A 712 1.47 -13.18 -6.04
CA ASN A 712 0.14 -13.70 -5.69
C ASN A 712 -0.96 -13.14 -6.60
N ILE A 713 -0.85 -11.87 -7.00
CA ILE A 713 -1.75 -11.26 -7.98
C ILE A 713 -1.59 -11.92 -9.36
N PHE A 714 -0.35 -12.21 -9.80
CA PHE A 714 -0.10 -12.96 -11.04
C PHE A 714 -0.63 -14.39 -11.01
N GLU A 715 -0.47 -15.09 -9.89
CA GLU A 715 -1.10 -16.40 -9.67
C GLU A 715 -2.62 -16.31 -9.75
N ASN A 716 -3.23 -15.25 -9.24
CA ASN A 716 -4.66 -15.03 -9.37
C ASN A 716 -5.10 -14.80 -10.83
N TYR A 717 -4.32 -14.07 -11.66
CA TYR A 717 -4.60 -13.96 -13.10
C TYR A 717 -4.63 -15.31 -13.82
N HIS A 718 -3.81 -16.29 -13.41
CA HIS A 718 -3.89 -17.66 -13.96
C HIS A 718 -5.23 -18.32 -13.65
N HIS A 719 -5.74 -18.11 -12.43
CA HIS A 719 -7.04 -18.63 -12.01
C HIS A 719 -8.21 -17.92 -12.69
N ARG A 720 -8.15 -16.60 -12.88
CA ARG A 720 -9.16 -15.84 -13.63
C ARG A 720 -9.27 -16.30 -15.08
N LEU A 721 -8.14 -16.53 -15.74
CA LEU A 721 -8.11 -17.03 -17.11
C LEU A 721 -8.59 -18.49 -17.21
N LEU A 722 -8.31 -19.32 -16.20
CA LEU A 722 -8.91 -20.65 -16.05
C LEU A 722 -10.45 -20.57 -16.00
N VAL A 723 -11.00 -19.69 -15.16
CA VAL A 723 -12.46 -19.50 -15.04
C VAL A 723 -13.08 -19.00 -16.34
N ASN A 724 -12.43 -18.06 -17.02
CA ASN A 724 -12.87 -17.59 -18.34
C ASN A 724 -12.97 -18.77 -19.33
N LYS A 725 -11.95 -19.64 -19.39
CA LYS A 725 -11.97 -20.83 -20.26
C LYS A 725 -13.07 -21.83 -19.88
N ILE A 726 -13.37 -22.01 -18.59
CA ILE A 726 -14.52 -22.81 -18.15
C ILE A 726 -15.82 -22.21 -18.68
N GLY A 727 -15.98 -20.88 -18.61
CA GLY A 727 -17.12 -20.18 -19.19
C GLY A 727 -17.23 -20.36 -20.72
N LEU A 728 -16.11 -20.34 -21.44
CA LEU A 728 -16.09 -20.61 -22.89
C LEU A 728 -16.54 -22.05 -23.21
N ILE A 729 -16.10 -23.04 -22.42
CA ILE A 729 -16.57 -24.43 -22.54
C ILE A 729 -18.09 -24.49 -22.27
N ALA A 730 -18.57 -23.79 -21.24
CA ALA A 730 -19.99 -23.76 -20.92
C ALA A 730 -20.84 -23.20 -22.06
N ASN A 731 -20.39 -22.11 -22.69
CA ASN A 731 -21.07 -21.51 -23.85
C ASN A 731 -21.06 -22.47 -25.04
N HIS A 732 -19.93 -23.14 -25.31
CA HIS A 732 -19.85 -24.12 -26.39
C HIS A 732 -20.82 -25.30 -26.18
N LEU A 733 -20.92 -25.83 -24.96
CA LEU A 733 -21.88 -26.88 -24.63
C LEU A 733 -23.33 -26.43 -24.78
N GLU A 734 -23.63 -25.16 -24.47
CA GLU A 734 -24.95 -24.57 -24.66
C GLU A 734 -25.30 -24.45 -26.15
N ASP A 735 -24.34 -24.05 -26.99
CA ASP A 735 -24.50 -23.97 -28.45
C ASP A 735 -24.70 -25.36 -29.07
N GLU A 736 -24.10 -26.41 -28.50
CA GLU A 736 -24.34 -27.81 -28.89
C GLU A 736 -25.65 -28.41 -28.35
N GLY A 737 -26.37 -27.68 -27.48
CA GLY A 737 -27.66 -28.06 -26.94
C GLY A 737 -27.64 -28.81 -25.60
N ASP A 738 -26.46 -29.04 -24.99
CA ASP A 738 -26.30 -29.66 -23.67
C ASP A 738 -26.47 -28.63 -22.55
N LYS A 739 -27.70 -28.12 -22.40
CA LYS A 739 -28.04 -27.04 -21.46
C LYS A 739 -27.75 -27.37 -20.00
N ASP A 740 -27.98 -28.62 -19.60
CA ASP A 740 -27.78 -29.05 -18.21
C ASP A 740 -26.30 -29.01 -17.83
N THR A 741 -25.41 -29.45 -18.72
CA THR A 741 -23.97 -29.45 -18.45
C THR A 741 -23.36 -28.07 -18.63
N ALA A 742 -23.86 -27.30 -19.60
CA ALA A 742 -23.53 -25.89 -19.71
C ALA A 742 -23.85 -25.14 -18.40
N SER A 743 -25.04 -25.38 -17.82
CA SER A 743 -25.43 -24.80 -16.53
C SER A 743 -24.49 -25.20 -15.39
N LEU A 744 -24.08 -26.48 -15.31
CA LEU A 744 -23.09 -26.95 -14.33
C LEU A 744 -21.72 -26.26 -14.48
N PHE A 745 -21.25 -26.04 -15.71
CA PHE A 745 -19.97 -25.36 -15.94
C PHE A 745 -20.07 -23.86 -15.68
N LYS A 746 -21.21 -23.21 -15.98
CA LYS A 746 -21.50 -21.83 -15.56
C LYS A 746 -21.46 -21.71 -14.03
N ALA A 747 -22.14 -22.61 -13.32
CA ALA A 747 -22.09 -22.67 -11.87
C ALA A 747 -20.65 -22.87 -11.36
N MET A 748 -19.86 -23.75 -11.99
CA MET A 748 -18.46 -23.97 -11.62
C MET A 748 -17.60 -22.71 -11.81
N ALA A 749 -17.88 -21.90 -12.83
CA ALA A 749 -17.21 -20.62 -13.05
C ALA A 749 -17.66 -19.55 -12.04
N GLU A 750 -18.97 -19.43 -11.78
CA GLU A 750 -19.53 -18.43 -10.86
C GLU A 750 -19.23 -18.73 -9.38
N GLY A 751 -19.17 -20.01 -9.00
CA GLY A 751 -18.75 -20.45 -7.67
C GLY A 751 -17.24 -20.39 -7.43
N TYR A 752 -16.44 -20.00 -8.42
CA TYR A 752 -14.99 -19.99 -8.30
C TYR A 752 -14.47 -18.79 -7.51
N GLY A 753 -13.70 -19.04 -6.45
CA GLY A 753 -13.24 -17.98 -5.53
C GLY A 753 -14.29 -17.57 -4.49
N LEU A 754 -15.50 -18.12 -4.60
CA LEU A 754 -16.62 -17.87 -3.69
C LEU A 754 -16.52 -18.75 -2.45
N SER A 755 -16.77 -18.17 -1.29
CA SER A 755 -16.85 -18.87 -0.01
C SER A 755 -17.75 -18.11 0.95
N GLN A 756 -18.26 -18.80 1.95
CA GLN A 756 -18.99 -18.20 3.05
C GLN A 756 -18.67 -18.93 4.35
N VAL A 757 -18.61 -18.18 5.45
CA VAL A 757 -18.68 -18.78 6.79
C VAL A 757 -20.14 -18.81 7.22
N LEU A 758 -20.63 -20.02 7.50
CA LEU A 758 -22.03 -20.26 7.86
C LEU A 758 -22.30 -19.92 9.33
N GLU A 759 -23.57 -19.98 9.72
CA GLU A 759 -24.06 -19.63 11.05
C GLU A 759 -23.44 -20.50 12.15
N ASP A 760 -23.08 -21.75 11.83
CA ASP A 760 -22.40 -22.69 12.72
C ASP A 760 -20.87 -22.52 12.76
N GLY A 761 -20.33 -21.50 12.09
CA GLY A 761 -18.89 -21.23 12.00
C GLY A 761 -18.17 -22.01 10.89
N THR A 762 -18.85 -22.89 10.16
CA THR A 762 -18.23 -23.68 9.09
C THR A 762 -17.81 -22.78 7.92
N PHE A 763 -16.53 -22.81 7.56
CA PHE A 763 -16.05 -22.25 6.30
C PHE A 763 -16.39 -23.18 5.14
N LEU A 764 -17.23 -22.70 4.22
CA LEU A 764 -17.62 -23.42 3.01
C LEU A 764 -17.18 -22.67 1.77
N THR A 765 -16.29 -23.28 0.99
CA THR A 765 -15.94 -22.79 -0.35
C THR A 765 -16.86 -23.40 -1.41
N CYS A 766 -17.11 -22.68 -2.51
CA CYS A 766 -17.77 -23.22 -3.71
C CYS A 766 -16.75 -23.53 -4.83
N THR A 767 -15.46 -23.33 -4.59
CA THR A 767 -14.41 -23.46 -5.62
C THR A 767 -14.11 -24.92 -5.95
N ALA A 768 -14.40 -25.34 -7.18
CA ALA A 768 -14.11 -26.69 -7.67
C ALA A 768 -12.60 -27.06 -7.60
N TRP A 769 -11.70 -26.10 -7.86
CA TRP A 769 -10.25 -26.31 -7.70
C TRP A 769 -9.86 -26.70 -6.27
N SER A 770 -10.47 -26.05 -5.26
CA SER A 770 -10.19 -26.28 -3.85
C SER A 770 -10.64 -27.67 -3.42
N PHE A 771 -11.86 -28.09 -3.80
CA PHE A 771 -12.36 -29.46 -3.56
C PHE A 771 -11.50 -30.52 -4.22
N ALA A 772 -11.25 -30.39 -5.53
CA ALA A 772 -10.48 -31.38 -6.27
C ALA A 772 -9.04 -31.49 -5.74
N SER A 773 -8.42 -30.37 -5.40
CA SER A 773 -7.05 -30.34 -4.86
C SER A 773 -6.96 -30.94 -3.45
N TYR A 774 -7.92 -30.64 -2.57
CA TYR A 774 -7.98 -31.18 -1.22
C TYR A 774 -8.22 -32.69 -1.24
N SER A 775 -9.24 -33.12 -1.98
CA SER A 775 -9.56 -34.54 -2.20
C SER A 775 -8.37 -35.33 -2.76
N PHE A 776 -7.68 -34.79 -3.77
CA PHE A 776 -6.53 -35.48 -4.37
C PHE A 776 -5.36 -35.68 -3.40
N LYS A 777 -5.23 -34.82 -2.38
CA LYS A 777 -4.23 -34.95 -1.30
C LYS A 777 -4.66 -35.89 -0.17
N GLY A 778 -5.84 -36.53 -0.28
CA GLY A 778 -6.38 -37.46 0.71
C GLY A 778 -7.43 -36.87 1.64
N GLY A 779 -7.88 -35.62 1.41
CA GLY A 779 -8.98 -35.02 2.17
C GLY A 779 -10.30 -35.74 1.91
N LEU A 780 -11.05 -36.06 2.96
CA LEU A 780 -12.34 -36.76 2.86
C LEU A 780 -13.55 -35.85 3.05
N ASN A 781 -13.39 -34.72 3.74
CA ASN A 781 -14.46 -33.77 4.06
C ASN A 781 -14.42 -32.53 3.14
N ILE A 782 -15.08 -31.45 3.54
CA ILE A 782 -14.94 -30.15 2.88
C ILE A 782 -13.53 -29.54 3.12
N PRO A 783 -13.02 -28.73 2.18
CA PRO A 783 -11.74 -28.02 2.37
C PRO A 783 -11.82 -26.99 3.51
N SER A 784 -10.77 -26.94 4.34
CA SER A 784 -10.63 -25.92 5.40
C SER A 784 -9.87 -24.68 4.92
N PRO A 785 -9.99 -23.51 5.60
CA PRO A 785 -9.26 -22.28 5.27
C PRO A 785 -7.73 -22.46 5.10
N PHE A 786 -7.13 -23.36 5.88
CA PHE A 786 -5.70 -23.67 5.82
C PHE A 786 -5.30 -24.47 4.58
N THR A 787 -6.24 -25.20 3.99
CA THR A 787 -5.99 -26.06 2.82
C THR A 787 -6.26 -25.35 1.49
N THR A 788 -6.94 -24.19 1.53
CA THR A 788 -7.28 -23.41 0.35
C THR A 788 -6.53 -22.08 0.31
N SER A 789 -6.30 -21.57 -0.90
CA SER A 789 -5.65 -20.27 -1.12
C SER A 789 -6.31 -19.47 -2.23
N VAL A 790 -7.31 -20.04 -2.90
CA VAL A 790 -7.93 -19.41 -4.09
C VAL A 790 -8.86 -18.31 -3.64
N GLU A 791 -9.70 -18.58 -2.65
CA GLU A 791 -10.75 -17.69 -2.15
C GLU A 791 -10.14 -16.41 -1.60
N ASN A 792 -9.10 -16.53 -0.75
CA ASN A 792 -8.37 -15.38 -0.20
C ASN A 792 -7.71 -14.53 -1.30
N ARG A 793 -6.97 -15.15 -2.22
CA ARG A 793 -6.32 -14.40 -3.32
C ARG A 793 -7.33 -13.74 -4.25
N TRP A 794 -8.48 -14.38 -4.47
CA TRP A 794 -9.51 -13.86 -5.34
C TRP A 794 -10.17 -12.64 -4.72
N PHE A 795 -10.63 -12.76 -3.47
CA PHE A 795 -11.21 -11.65 -2.73
C PHE A 795 -10.21 -10.49 -2.58
N ASN A 796 -8.95 -10.76 -2.19
CA ASN A 796 -7.94 -9.71 -2.02
C ASN A 796 -7.62 -9.00 -3.34
N HIS A 797 -7.66 -9.70 -4.47
CA HIS A 797 -7.49 -9.06 -5.78
C HIS A 797 -8.71 -8.20 -6.15
N ASP A 798 -9.94 -8.68 -5.96
CA ASP A 798 -11.13 -7.84 -6.17
C ASP A 798 -11.13 -6.61 -5.24
N PHE A 799 -10.67 -6.76 -4.01
CA PHE A 799 -10.50 -5.66 -3.06
C PHE A 799 -9.45 -4.66 -3.53
N LEU A 800 -8.32 -5.13 -4.06
CA LEU A 800 -7.29 -4.28 -4.65
C LEU A 800 -7.81 -3.51 -5.86
N GLU A 801 -8.55 -4.16 -6.76
CA GLU A 801 -9.18 -3.51 -7.92
C GLU A 801 -10.17 -2.43 -7.49
N LEU A 802 -11.08 -2.74 -6.54
CA LEU A 802 -12.05 -1.79 -6.02
C LEU A 802 -11.38 -0.60 -5.33
N LEU A 803 -10.36 -0.86 -4.50
CA LEU A 803 -9.59 0.18 -3.83
C LEU A 803 -8.91 1.09 -4.85
N TYR A 804 -8.26 0.52 -5.86
CA TYR A 804 -7.55 1.27 -6.89
C TYR A 804 -8.51 2.12 -7.74
N GLU A 805 -9.66 1.57 -8.14
CA GLU A 805 -10.72 2.31 -8.83
C GLU A 805 -11.28 3.46 -7.97
N SER A 806 -11.55 3.19 -6.70
CA SER A 806 -12.11 4.20 -5.77
C SER A 806 -11.15 5.34 -5.47
N LEU A 807 -9.84 5.09 -5.58
CA LEU A 807 -8.80 6.11 -5.48
C LEU A 807 -8.60 6.91 -6.79
N GLY A 808 -9.40 6.64 -7.82
CA GLY A 808 -9.42 7.38 -9.09
C GLY A 808 -8.52 6.79 -10.19
N TYR A 809 -8.15 5.51 -10.11
CA TYR A 809 -7.23 4.85 -11.05
C TYR A 809 -7.91 3.77 -11.91
N ASP A 810 -7.24 3.33 -12.98
CA ASP A 810 -7.71 2.25 -13.85
C ASP A 810 -7.15 0.89 -13.40
N LYS A 811 -8.04 -0.04 -13.03
CA LYS A 811 -7.65 -1.41 -12.63
C LYS A 811 -6.81 -2.16 -13.66
N ALA A 812 -6.89 -1.84 -14.96
CA ALA A 812 -6.09 -2.50 -15.99
C ALA A 812 -4.58 -2.34 -15.76
N GLU A 813 -4.18 -1.28 -15.05
CA GLU A 813 -2.78 -0.97 -14.77
C GLU A 813 -2.16 -1.87 -13.72
N ILE A 814 -2.98 -2.47 -12.84
CA ILE A 814 -2.51 -3.45 -11.84
C ILE A 814 -1.79 -4.58 -12.57
N LYS A 815 -2.35 -5.05 -13.69
CA LYS A 815 -1.72 -6.11 -14.50
C LYS A 815 -0.36 -5.67 -15.04
N LEU A 816 -0.27 -4.47 -15.61
CA LEU A 816 0.98 -3.93 -16.16
C LEU A 816 2.06 -3.78 -15.08
N LEU A 817 1.69 -3.24 -13.91
CA LEU A 817 2.58 -3.11 -12.76
C LEU A 817 3.09 -4.48 -12.28
N VAL A 818 2.21 -5.49 -12.20
CA VAL A 818 2.58 -6.85 -11.83
C VAL A 818 3.58 -7.45 -12.81
N LEU A 819 3.33 -7.33 -14.12
CA LEU A 819 4.24 -7.83 -15.15
C LEU A 819 5.61 -7.14 -15.04
N ARG A 820 5.63 -5.81 -14.85
CA ARG A 820 6.87 -5.03 -14.65
C ARG A 820 7.64 -5.46 -13.40
N LEU A 821 6.99 -5.55 -12.25
CA LEU A 821 7.65 -5.97 -11.01
C LEU A 821 8.24 -7.38 -11.12
N ILE A 822 7.58 -8.28 -11.88
CA ILE A 822 8.13 -9.62 -12.15
C ILE A 822 9.38 -9.55 -13.03
N THR A 823 9.37 -8.76 -14.11
CA THR A 823 10.53 -8.63 -15.02
C THR A 823 11.71 -7.90 -14.37
N GLU A 824 11.46 -7.03 -13.39
CA GLU A 824 12.49 -6.38 -12.55
C GLU A 824 13.07 -7.29 -11.45
N GLY A 825 12.51 -8.49 -11.25
CA GLY A 825 12.93 -9.39 -10.16
C GLY A 825 12.37 -9.01 -8.78
N ARG A 826 11.35 -8.14 -8.76
CA ARG A 826 10.64 -7.63 -7.57
C ARG A 826 9.27 -8.30 -7.37
N SER A 827 9.14 -9.56 -7.78
CA SER A 827 7.89 -10.33 -7.68
C SER A 827 7.31 -10.49 -6.26
N ASN A 828 8.12 -10.33 -5.22
CA ASN A 828 7.67 -10.32 -3.82
C ASN A 828 7.20 -8.94 -3.33
N HIS A 829 7.32 -7.89 -4.15
CA HIS A 829 6.91 -6.54 -3.78
C HIS A 829 5.40 -6.49 -3.56
N ASN A 830 4.99 -5.93 -2.43
CA ASN A 830 3.59 -5.76 -2.04
C ASN A 830 2.99 -4.57 -2.79
N LEU A 831 1.93 -4.78 -3.56
CA LEU A 831 1.31 -3.71 -4.33
C LEU A 831 0.72 -2.63 -3.43
N LEU A 832 0.29 -2.94 -2.20
CA LEU A 832 -0.15 -1.91 -1.26
C LEU A 832 0.98 -0.95 -0.87
N ASP A 833 2.25 -1.39 -0.86
CA ASP A 833 3.37 -0.48 -0.59
C ASP A 833 3.63 0.45 -1.79
N SER A 834 3.28 0.03 -3.01
CA SER A 834 3.32 0.89 -4.19
C SER A 834 2.15 1.88 -4.24
N LEU A 835 0.99 1.47 -3.70
CA LEU A 835 -0.25 2.22 -3.79
C LEU A 835 -0.51 3.15 -2.59
N LEU A 836 0.06 2.85 -1.42
CA LEU A 836 -0.19 3.59 -0.19
C LEU A 836 1.03 4.41 0.24
N PRO A 837 0.86 5.71 0.55
CA PRO A 837 1.92 6.51 1.15
C PRO A 837 2.24 5.97 2.55
N THR A 838 3.35 5.24 2.67
CA THR A 838 3.90 4.65 3.90
C THR A 838 2.87 3.92 4.78
N ARG A 839 2.60 2.64 4.48
CA ARG A 839 1.89 1.73 5.39
C ARG A 839 2.54 1.78 6.79
N PRO A 840 1.79 1.98 7.89
CA PRO A 840 2.34 1.93 9.24
C PRO A 840 2.95 0.55 9.50
N LYS A 841 4.27 0.49 9.73
CA LYS A 841 4.97 -0.75 10.06
C LYS A 841 4.90 -1.10 11.54
N ASP A 842 4.33 -0.21 12.35
CA ASP A 842 4.45 -0.23 13.81
C ASP A 842 3.33 -1.01 14.52
N VAL A 843 2.27 -1.44 13.80
CA VAL A 843 1.15 -2.17 14.41
C VAL A 843 1.29 -3.66 14.15
N ALA A 844 1.40 -4.43 15.22
CA ALA A 844 1.36 -5.89 15.17
C ALA A 844 -0.09 -6.39 15.07
N VAL A 845 -0.28 -7.44 14.28
CA VAL A 845 -1.57 -8.13 14.15
C VAL A 845 -1.33 -9.57 14.57
N VAL A 846 -2.06 -10.00 15.59
CA VAL A 846 -1.91 -11.33 16.16
C VAL A 846 -3.01 -12.23 15.61
N VAL A 847 -2.64 -13.19 14.77
CA VAL A 847 -3.59 -14.19 14.25
C VAL A 847 -3.85 -15.21 15.35
N GLN A 848 -5.11 -15.32 15.78
CA GLN A 848 -5.52 -16.23 16.85
C GLN A 848 -5.94 -17.59 16.29
N GLU A 849 -5.81 -18.64 17.11
CA GLU A 849 -6.37 -19.96 16.81
C GLU A 849 -7.86 -19.99 17.18
N ASN A 850 -8.68 -20.55 16.29
CA ASN A 850 -10.12 -20.68 16.51
C ASN A 850 -10.47 -22.09 17.00
N THR A 851 -11.62 -22.22 17.67
CA THR A 851 -12.18 -23.48 18.12
C THR A 851 -13.68 -23.53 17.83
N ASP A 852 -14.18 -24.75 17.58
CA ASP A 852 -15.60 -25.02 17.38
C ASP A 852 -16.26 -25.56 18.67
N GLU A 853 -15.51 -25.66 19.79
CA GLU A 853 -16.03 -26.13 21.08
C GLU A 853 -16.83 -25.03 21.79
N PRO A 854 -18.16 -25.21 21.99
CA PRO A 854 -19.03 -24.16 22.50
C PRO A 854 -18.88 -23.92 24.01
N SER A 855 -19.14 -22.68 24.41
CA SER A 855 -19.36 -22.30 25.82
C SER A 855 -20.80 -22.60 26.22
N ARG A 856 -21.08 -22.84 27.49
CA ARG A 856 -22.47 -22.89 27.97
C ARG A 856 -23.06 -21.48 28.07
N PHE A 857 -24.40 -21.42 28.09
CA PHE A 857 -25.16 -20.18 28.22
C PHE A 857 -25.21 -19.69 29.66
N LEU A 858 -25.28 -18.36 29.83
CA LEU A 858 -25.61 -17.73 31.09
C LEU A 858 -27.07 -18.03 31.47
N THR A 859 -27.33 -18.24 32.76
CA THR A 859 -28.68 -18.41 33.30
C THR A 859 -29.21 -17.07 33.78
N ARG A 860 -30.31 -16.59 33.20
CA ARG A 860 -30.97 -15.33 33.62
C ARG A 860 -31.49 -15.44 35.06
N TYR A 861 -31.41 -14.34 35.79
CA TYR A 861 -32.05 -14.24 37.10
C TYR A 861 -33.56 -14.07 36.98
N GLU A 862 -34.33 -14.86 37.73
CA GLU A 862 -35.81 -14.83 37.70
C GLU A 862 -36.40 -13.47 38.10
N GLY A 863 -35.64 -12.64 38.83
CA GLY A 863 -36.05 -11.30 39.25
C GLY A 863 -35.71 -10.18 38.26
N ASN A 864 -35.32 -10.50 37.02
CA ASN A 864 -35.08 -9.50 35.98
C ASN A 864 -36.38 -8.83 35.49
N PRO A 865 -36.32 -7.56 35.03
CA PRO A 865 -35.19 -6.65 35.13
C PRO A 865 -34.95 -6.17 36.57
N ILE A 866 -33.68 -5.99 36.96
CA ILE A 866 -33.30 -5.55 38.32
C ILE A 866 -33.30 -4.03 38.48
N LEU A 867 -33.17 -3.27 37.39
CA LEU A 867 -33.37 -1.82 37.36
C LEU A 867 -34.13 -1.41 36.11
N GLU A 868 -35.11 -0.53 36.32
CA GLU A 868 -35.90 0.15 35.28
C GLU A 868 -35.83 1.68 35.48
N PRO A 869 -36.15 2.47 34.44
CA PRO A 869 -36.23 3.92 34.53
C PRO A 869 -37.25 4.38 35.59
N ILE A 870 -36.96 5.49 36.28
CA ILE A 870 -37.85 6.04 37.30
C ILE A 870 -38.62 7.23 36.73
N GLU A 871 -39.94 7.07 36.59
CA GLU A 871 -40.83 8.14 36.13
C GLU A 871 -40.70 9.37 37.04
N GLY A 872 -40.49 10.55 36.44
CA GLY A 872 -40.34 11.83 37.14
C GLY A 872 -38.92 12.17 37.61
N SER A 873 -37.93 11.30 37.41
CA SER A 873 -36.52 11.69 37.59
C SER A 873 -36.06 12.61 36.44
N ASN A 874 -35.30 13.65 36.75
CA ASN A 874 -34.80 14.56 35.70
C ASN A 874 -33.68 13.96 34.83
N TRP A 875 -32.97 12.94 35.34
CA TRP A 875 -31.73 12.42 34.74
C TRP A 875 -31.75 10.90 34.44
N GLU A 876 -32.76 10.17 34.91
CA GLU A 876 -32.91 8.72 34.69
C GLU A 876 -34.35 8.29 34.36
N SER A 877 -35.19 9.20 33.86
CA SER A 877 -36.59 8.93 33.49
C SER A 877 -36.77 8.07 32.25
N LYS A 878 -35.82 8.12 31.31
CA LYS A 878 -35.99 7.47 30.00
C LYS A 878 -35.37 6.10 29.95
N TYR A 879 -34.10 6.00 30.34
CA TYR A 879 -33.32 4.78 30.15
C TYR A 879 -32.32 4.57 31.29
N VAL A 880 -32.16 3.32 31.71
CA VAL A 880 -31.07 2.85 32.58
C VAL A 880 -30.45 1.61 31.98
N LEU A 881 -29.13 1.64 31.73
CA LEU A 881 -28.47 0.65 30.89
C LEU A 881 -26.97 0.51 31.18
N ASN A 882 -26.37 -0.49 30.56
CA ASN A 882 -24.92 -0.77 30.49
C ASN A 882 -24.15 -0.58 31.81
N PRO A 883 -24.54 -1.26 32.91
CA PRO A 883 -23.92 -1.05 34.20
C PRO A 883 -22.51 -1.63 34.29
N GLY A 884 -21.56 -0.80 34.72
CA GLY A 884 -20.34 -1.29 35.34
C GLY A 884 -20.66 -1.93 36.69
N ALA A 885 -19.86 -2.90 37.13
CA ALA A 885 -20.05 -3.58 38.41
C ALA A 885 -18.74 -3.66 39.17
N LEU A 886 -18.76 -3.47 40.49
CA LEU A 886 -17.61 -3.68 41.36
C LEU A 886 -18.06 -4.38 42.64
N ARG A 887 -17.43 -5.50 42.98
CA ARG A 887 -17.65 -6.15 44.28
C ARG A 887 -16.66 -5.61 45.30
N ILE A 888 -17.16 -5.23 46.47
CA ILE A 888 -16.37 -4.94 47.66
C ILE A 888 -17.04 -5.67 48.81
N LYS A 889 -16.41 -6.72 49.31
CA LYS A 889 -16.96 -7.58 50.36
C LYS A 889 -18.32 -8.18 49.94
N ASP A 890 -19.33 -8.02 50.78
CA ASP A 890 -20.67 -8.57 50.62
C ASP A 890 -21.54 -7.77 49.64
N LYS A 891 -21.08 -6.62 49.13
CA LYS A 891 -21.86 -5.72 48.28
C LYS A 891 -21.34 -5.66 46.85
N VAL A 892 -22.26 -5.49 45.91
CA VAL A 892 -21.97 -5.16 44.52
C VAL A 892 -22.48 -3.76 44.20
N TYR A 893 -21.58 -2.92 43.71
CA TYR A 893 -21.84 -1.55 43.30
C TYR A 893 -22.03 -1.51 41.78
N LEU A 894 -23.21 -1.10 41.33
CA LEU A 894 -23.58 -0.95 39.92
C LEU A 894 -23.46 0.51 39.50
N PHE A 895 -22.53 0.79 38.59
CA PHE A 895 -22.29 2.08 37.97
C PHE A 895 -23.05 2.13 36.65
N TYR A 896 -24.34 2.45 36.72
CA TYR A 896 -25.23 2.37 35.56
C TYR A 896 -25.25 3.67 34.77
N ARG A 897 -25.30 3.56 33.45
CA ARG A 897 -25.60 4.69 32.58
C ARG A 897 -27.09 4.99 32.67
N ALA A 898 -27.43 6.26 32.78
CA ALA A 898 -28.80 6.72 32.78
C ALA A 898 -28.99 7.93 31.88
N VAL A 899 -30.19 8.07 31.32
CA VAL A 899 -30.59 9.20 30.50
C VAL A 899 -31.98 9.68 30.92
N GLY A 900 -32.11 10.99 31.10
CA GLY A 900 -33.35 11.65 31.48
C GLY A 900 -33.94 12.52 30.38
N GLU A 901 -34.68 13.54 30.78
CA GLU A 901 -35.38 14.43 29.83
C GLU A 901 -34.44 15.28 28.99
N ASP A 902 -33.24 15.58 29.51
CA ASP A 902 -32.19 16.34 28.84
C ASP A 902 -31.50 15.58 27.70
N ASN A 903 -31.70 14.26 27.59
CA ASN A 903 -31.03 13.36 26.65
C ASN A 903 -29.51 13.36 26.80
N ILE A 904 -29.00 13.57 28.02
CA ILE A 904 -27.58 13.50 28.36
C ILE A 904 -27.33 12.21 29.15
N SER A 905 -26.22 11.52 28.85
CA SER A 905 -25.83 10.33 29.62
C SER A 905 -25.09 10.70 30.90
N HIS A 906 -25.57 10.17 32.02
CA HIS A 906 -24.98 10.29 33.36
C HIS A 906 -24.63 8.92 33.92
N ILE A 907 -23.74 8.86 34.92
CA ILE A 907 -23.46 7.63 35.67
C ILE A 907 -24.12 7.70 37.05
N GLY A 908 -25.05 6.78 37.29
CA GLY A 908 -25.71 6.53 38.56
C GLY A 908 -25.01 5.45 39.38
N LEU A 909 -25.44 5.29 40.64
CA LEU A 909 -24.96 4.22 41.52
C LEU A 909 -26.12 3.51 42.21
N ALA A 910 -26.14 2.19 42.06
CA ALA A 910 -27.00 1.29 42.84
C ALA A 910 -26.13 0.27 43.59
N VAL A 911 -26.57 -0.14 44.78
CA VAL A 911 -25.89 -1.11 45.63
C VAL A 911 -26.78 -2.34 45.75
N THR A 912 -26.22 -3.52 45.55
CA THR A 912 -26.95 -4.80 45.59
C THR A 912 -26.23 -5.81 46.49
N ASP A 913 -26.94 -6.86 46.90
CA ASP A 913 -26.34 -8.07 47.51
C ASP A 913 -25.82 -9.09 46.47
N GLY A 914 -25.82 -8.72 45.19
CA GLY A 914 -25.60 -9.61 44.04
C GLY A 914 -26.88 -9.80 43.22
N TYR A 915 -28.06 -9.81 43.85
CA TYR A 915 -29.33 -10.15 43.21
C TYR A 915 -30.39 -9.06 43.39
N LYS A 916 -30.54 -8.54 44.61
CA LYS A 916 -31.54 -7.52 44.97
C LYS A 916 -30.88 -6.16 45.17
N VAL A 917 -31.53 -5.12 44.66
CA VAL A 917 -31.12 -3.73 44.90
C VAL A 917 -31.43 -3.36 46.35
N LEU A 918 -30.38 -3.02 47.10
CA LEU A 918 -30.44 -2.58 48.49
C LEU A 918 -30.58 -1.06 48.59
N GLU A 919 -29.93 -0.33 47.69
CA GLU A 919 -29.89 1.13 47.65
C GLU A 919 -29.72 1.63 46.21
N ARG A 920 -30.38 2.72 45.84
CA ARG A 920 -30.19 3.44 44.56
C ARG A 920 -30.11 4.92 44.88
N LEU A 921 -29.01 5.58 44.49
CA LEU A 921 -28.81 6.99 44.82
C LEU A 921 -29.74 7.88 43.97
N PRO A 922 -30.32 8.95 44.54
CA PRO A 922 -31.30 9.80 43.84
C PRO A 922 -30.68 10.75 42.81
N GLU A 923 -29.37 11.00 42.90
CA GLU A 923 -28.61 11.94 42.07
C GLU A 923 -27.40 11.22 41.46
N PRO A 924 -26.98 11.56 40.24
CA PRO A 924 -25.85 10.91 39.59
C PRO A 924 -24.56 11.09 40.39
N ILE A 925 -23.66 10.12 40.26
CA ILE A 925 -22.32 10.17 40.87
C ILE A 925 -21.27 10.77 39.94
N PHE A 926 -21.53 10.77 38.63
CA PHE A 926 -20.66 11.35 37.62
C PHE A 926 -21.50 11.91 36.45
N SER A 927 -21.21 13.15 36.05
CA SER A 927 -21.93 13.90 35.00
C SER A 927 -20.94 14.71 34.16
N PRO A 928 -21.29 15.07 32.91
CA PRO A 928 -20.43 15.87 32.04
C PRO A 928 -19.86 17.15 32.66
N ALA A 929 -18.56 17.38 32.48
CA ALA A 929 -17.87 18.60 32.91
C ALA A 929 -16.84 19.14 31.91
N THR A 930 -16.45 18.37 30.89
CA THR A 930 -15.49 18.81 29.85
C THR A 930 -16.17 18.96 28.48
N PRO A 931 -15.56 19.68 27.52
CA PRO A 931 -16.09 19.80 26.16
C PRO A 931 -16.33 18.45 25.47
N GLU A 932 -15.49 17.46 25.76
CA GLU A 932 -15.55 16.11 25.19
C GLU A 932 -16.72 15.28 25.74
N GLU A 933 -17.35 15.72 26.84
CA GLU A 933 -18.43 15.00 27.53
C GLU A 933 -19.81 15.63 27.30
N VAL A 934 -19.93 16.70 26.49
CA VAL A 934 -21.15 17.53 26.40
C VAL A 934 -22.43 16.75 26.09
N LYS A 935 -22.34 15.58 25.45
CA LYS A 935 -23.47 14.68 25.18
C LYS A 935 -23.55 13.47 26.13
N GLY A 936 -22.55 13.25 26.98
CA GLY A 936 -22.64 12.34 28.10
C GLY A 936 -21.34 11.66 28.47
N CYS A 937 -21.38 11.03 29.65
CA CYS A 937 -20.41 10.02 30.10
C CYS A 937 -21.10 8.65 30.00
N GLU A 938 -20.56 7.75 29.18
CA GLU A 938 -21.23 6.50 28.80
C GLU A 938 -20.46 5.26 29.25
N ASP A 939 -21.20 4.20 29.56
CA ASP A 939 -20.72 2.81 29.64
C ASP A 939 -19.46 2.62 30.51
N ALA A 940 -19.55 2.99 31.79
CA ALA A 940 -18.43 2.94 32.73
C ALA A 940 -17.98 1.50 33.06
N ARG A 941 -16.66 1.24 33.01
CA ARG A 941 -16.01 0.02 33.52
C ARG A 941 -15.09 0.39 34.68
N ILE A 942 -15.18 -0.35 35.79
CA ILE A 942 -14.52 0.00 37.05
C ILE A 942 -13.57 -1.12 37.45
N MET A 943 -12.34 -0.75 37.81
CA MET A 943 -11.35 -1.67 38.38
C MET A 943 -10.60 -1.01 39.53
N ILE A 944 -10.09 -1.84 40.45
CA ILE A 944 -9.20 -1.41 41.52
C ILE A 944 -7.77 -1.65 41.04
N ILE A 945 -6.92 -0.61 41.12
CA ILE A 945 -5.50 -0.69 40.83
C ILE A 945 -4.78 0.00 41.99
N ASP A 946 -3.93 -0.76 42.69
CA ASP A 946 -3.34 -0.33 43.96
C ASP A 946 -4.45 0.17 44.93
N ASP A 947 -4.33 1.38 45.48
CA ASP A 947 -5.29 1.96 46.44
C ASP A 947 -6.33 2.89 45.78
N LYS A 948 -6.54 2.79 44.45
CA LYS A 948 -7.47 3.64 43.69
C LYS A 948 -8.49 2.83 42.90
N LEU A 949 -9.69 3.39 42.76
CA LEU A 949 -10.66 2.95 41.75
C LEU A 949 -10.43 3.77 40.49
N TYR A 950 -10.31 3.10 39.36
CA TYR A 950 -10.29 3.69 38.03
C TYR A 950 -11.62 3.43 37.35
N MET A 951 -12.22 4.48 36.78
CA MET A 951 -13.37 4.44 35.91
C MET A 951 -12.92 4.75 34.49
N VAL A 952 -13.04 3.75 33.61
CA VAL A 952 -12.83 3.91 32.18
C VAL A 952 -14.21 4.04 31.52
N TYR A 953 -14.44 5.14 30.81
CA TYR A 953 -15.75 5.45 30.24
C TYR A 953 -15.60 6.09 28.86
N THR A 954 -16.70 6.16 28.12
CA THR A 954 -16.77 6.90 26.86
C THR A 954 -17.24 8.33 27.12
N ALA A 955 -16.39 9.32 26.80
CA ALA A 955 -16.77 10.71 26.70
C ALA A 955 -17.31 10.98 25.29
N TYR A 956 -18.52 11.53 25.20
CA TYR A 956 -19.18 11.82 23.94
C TYR A 956 -19.53 13.30 23.83
N ASP A 957 -19.04 13.96 22.77
CA ASP A 957 -19.29 15.39 22.52
C ASP A 957 -20.43 15.66 21.52
N GLY A 958 -20.97 14.60 20.90
CA GLY A 958 -21.96 14.66 19.83
C GLY A 958 -21.42 14.42 18.41
N ASN A 959 -20.09 14.50 18.25
CA ASN A 959 -19.38 14.29 16.99
C ASN A 959 -18.38 13.13 17.06
N MET A 960 -17.75 12.91 18.21
CA MET A 960 -16.73 11.88 18.44
C MET A 960 -16.95 11.24 19.81
N ALA A 961 -16.84 9.92 19.85
CA ALA A 961 -16.78 9.15 21.08
C ALA A 961 -15.32 8.79 21.38
N GLN A 962 -14.83 9.13 22.56
CA GLN A 962 -13.45 8.91 22.98
C GLN A 962 -13.39 8.24 24.35
N ILE A 963 -12.33 7.48 24.60
CA ILE A 963 -12.07 6.89 25.91
C ILE A 963 -11.52 7.96 26.86
N ALA A 964 -12.18 8.11 28.01
CA ALA A 964 -11.77 8.97 29.10
C ALA A 964 -11.59 8.15 30.38
N ILE A 965 -10.76 8.66 31.28
CA ILE A 965 -10.43 8.00 32.55
C ILE A 965 -10.63 8.98 33.69
N ALA A 966 -11.24 8.49 34.75
CA ALA A 966 -11.36 9.17 36.03
C ALA A 966 -10.95 8.23 37.16
N SER A 967 -10.46 8.78 38.26
CA SER A 967 -10.06 7.98 39.42
C SER A 967 -10.53 8.58 40.75
N THR A 968 -10.66 7.71 41.75
CA THR A 968 -10.99 8.08 43.13
C THR A 968 -10.26 7.15 44.12
N SER A 969 -10.12 7.58 45.37
CA SER A 969 -9.51 6.77 46.42
C SER A 969 -10.42 5.60 46.83
N TYR A 970 -9.83 4.40 46.98
CA TYR A 970 -10.56 3.24 47.51
C TYR A 970 -11.11 3.48 48.91
N GLU A 971 -10.34 4.16 49.76
CA GLU A 971 -10.74 4.47 51.12
C GLU A 971 -11.94 5.41 51.15
N GLU A 972 -11.88 6.51 50.38
CA GLU A 972 -12.96 7.50 50.34
C GLU A 972 -14.25 6.92 49.76
N PHE A 973 -14.14 6.13 48.69
CA PHE A 973 -15.29 5.44 48.09
C PHE A 973 -15.93 4.47 49.10
N SER A 974 -15.10 3.68 49.80
CA SER A 974 -15.56 2.74 50.83
C SER A 974 -16.23 3.41 52.04
N GLN A 975 -15.89 4.68 52.32
CA GLN A 975 -16.51 5.49 53.37
C GLN A 975 -17.81 6.19 52.92
N GLY A 976 -18.24 5.99 51.67
CA GLY A 976 -19.49 6.55 51.13
C GLY A 976 -19.32 7.85 50.33
N ASN A 977 -18.09 8.29 50.05
CA ASN A 977 -17.84 9.48 49.23
C ASN A 977 -17.87 9.15 47.73
N TYR A 978 -19.06 8.82 47.21
CA TYR A 978 -19.21 8.29 45.85
C TYR A 978 -19.03 9.31 44.71
N ARG A 979 -18.92 10.61 45.01
CA ARG A 979 -18.90 11.70 44.01
C ARG A 979 -17.51 12.31 43.78
N ASN A 980 -16.50 11.94 44.56
CA ASN A 980 -15.18 12.55 44.49
C ASN A 980 -14.30 11.90 43.42
N TRP A 981 -14.60 12.16 42.14
CA TRP A 981 -13.83 11.67 40.99
C TRP A 981 -12.92 12.74 40.40
N GLU A 982 -11.64 12.43 40.26
CA GLU A 982 -10.67 13.22 39.51
C GLU A 982 -10.65 12.77 38.05
N ARG A 983 -10.73 13.70 37.08
CA ARG A 983 -10.62 13.39 35.66
C ARG A 983 -9.15 13.34 35.25
N ASP A 984 -8.65 12.15 34.92
CA ASP A 984 -7.26 11.93 34.52
C ASP A 984 -7.00 12.29 33.04
N GLY A 985 -8.06 12.42 32.24
CA GLY A 985 -8.03 12.88 30.84
C GLY A 985 -8.45 11.83 29.81
N LEU A 986 -8.28 12.15 28.52
CA LEU A 986 -8.56 11.22 27.41
C LEU A 986 -7.43 10.21 27.26
N ALA A 987 -7.76 8.91 27.26
CA ALA A 987 -6.77 7.85 27.05
C ALA A 987 -6.11 7.97 25.66
N PHE A 988 -6.91 8.31 24.65
CA PHE A 988 -6.47 8.57 23.27
C PHE A 988 -7.16 9.82 22.73
N THR A 989 -6.39 10.73 22.14
CA THR A 989 -6.89 12.00 21.60
C THR A 989 -7.25 11.89 20.12
N ASN A 990 -8.40 12.44 19.72
CA ASN A 990 -8.86 12.55 18.33
C ASN A 990 -9.04 11.20 17.60
N ILE A 991 -9.40 10.15 18.34
CA ILE A 991 -9.66 8.81 17.81
C ILE A 991 -11.04 8.37 18.26
N TRP A 992 -11.87 7.94 17.30
CA TRP A 992 -13.15 7.29 17.62
C TRP A 992 -12.88 5.92 18.25
N ASP A 993 -13.12 5.81 19.56
CA ASP A 993 -12.73 4.66 20.38
C ASP A 993 -13.75 4.42 21.50
N LYS A 994 -14.01 3.14 21.80
CA LYS A 994 -14.99 2.69 22.79
C LYS A 994 -14.51 1.43 23.51
N ASP A 995 -15.27 0.97 24.50
CA ASP A 995 -15.10 -0.36 25.11
C ASP A 995 -13.72 -0.62 25.75
N ALA A 996 -13.20 0.37 26.47
CA ALA A 996 -11.91 0.25 27.09
C ALA A 996 -11.97 -0.36 28.50
N ILE A 997 -10.98 -1.22 28.80
CA ILE A 997 -10.72 -1.80 30.12
C ILE A 997 -9.22 -1.77 30.41
N ILE A 998 -8.85 -1.66 31.68
CA ILE A 998 -7.47 -1.74 32.16
C ILE A 998 -7.33 -3.04 32.97
N LEU A 999 -6.30 -3.84 32.70
CA LEU A 999 -6.02 -4.98 33.57
C LEU A 999 -5.58 -4.47 34.95
N PRO A 1000 -6.09 -5.05 36.05
CA PRO A 1000 -5.81 -4.54 37.40
C PRO A 1000 -4.36 -4.74 37.84
N GLU A 1001 -3.60 -5.57 37.12
CA GLU A 1001 -2.20 -5.87 37.40
C GLU A 1001 -1.29 -5.52 36.22
N LYS A 1002 -0.04 -5.15 36.54
CA LYS A 1002 1.01 -5.01 35.53
C LYS A 1002 1.44 -6.37 35.01
N ILE A 1003 1.52 -6.50 33.69
CA ILE A 1003 2.11 -7.67 33.02
C ILE A 1003 3.46 -7.27 32.47
N ASN A 1004 4.52 -8.01 32.82
CA ASN A 1004 5.90 -7.71 32.42
C ASN A 1004 6.32 -6.25 32.71
N GLY A 1005 5.86 -5.72 33.86
CA GLY A 1005 6.16 -4.36 34.31
C GLY A 1005 5.34 -3.24 33.66
N LYS A 1006 4.33 -3.56 32.84
CA LYS A 1006 3.50 -2.59 32.12
C LYS A 1006 2.02 -2.74 32.43
N TYR A 1007 1.31 -1.62 32.48
CA TYR A 1007 -0.16 -1.60 32.43
C TYR A 1007 -0.63 -2.01 31.03
N VAL A 1008 -1.75 -2.70 31.00
CA VAL A 1008 -2.36 -3.23 29.77
C VAL A 1008 -3.76 -2.65 29.66
N VAL A 1009 -4.03 -2.00 28.53
CA VAL A 1009 -5.33 -1.40 28.21
C VAL A 1009 -5.89 -2.08 26.98
N TYR A 1010 -7.04 -2.74 27.11
CA TYR A 1010 -7.83 -3.17 25.96
C TYR A 1010 -8.81 -2.07 25.60
N HIS A 1011 -9.07 -1.87 24.31
CA HIS A 1011 -9.99 -0.85 23.81
C HIS A 1011 -10.42 -1.20 22.38
N ARG A 1012 -11.29 -0.39 21.77
CA ARG A 1012 -11.88 -0.69 20.47
C ARG A 1012 -11.91 0.50 19.54
N ILE A 1013 -10.92 0.55 18.65
CA ILE A 1013 -11.06 1.24 17.38
C ILE A 1013 -11.90 0.34 16.47
N GLU A 1014 -13.17 0.70 16.32
CA GLU A 1014 -14.18 -0.09 15.58
C GLU A 1014 -13.62 -0.54 14.22
N PRO A 1015 -13.71 -1.83 13.83
CA PRO A 1015 -14.55 -2.86 14.44
C PRO A 1015 -13.81 -3.82 15.40
N SER A 1016 -12.53 -3.56 15.70
CA SER A 1016 -11.62 -4.57 16.28
C SER A 1016 -11.19 -4.23 17.69
N MET A 1017 -10.83 -5.23 18.48
CA MET A 1017 -10.24 -5.04 19.80
C MET A 1017 -8.73 -4.87 19.70
N TRP A 1018 -8.24 -3.85 20.39
CA TRP A 1018 -6.84 -3.46 20.45
C TRP A 1018 -6.31 -3.69 21.86
N VAL A 1019 -5.01 -3.93 21.97
CA VAL A 1019 -4.26 -3.92 23.22
C VAL A 1019 -3.18 -2.86 23.14
N THR A 1020 -3.05 -2.11 24.22
CA THR A 1020 -2.08 -1.03 24.38
C THR A 1020 -1.31 -1.23 25.69
N TYR A 1021 0.00 -0.96 25.66
CA TYR A 1021 0.87 -1.12 26.82
C TYR A 1021 1.46 0.22 27.25
N THR A 1022 1.43 0.53 28.54
CA THR A 1022 2.12 1.71 29.09
C THR A 1022 2.86 1.38 30.38
N ASN A 1023 3.94 2.11 30.67
CA ASN A 1023 4.70 1.92 31.92
C ASN A 1023 3.98 2.57 33.12
N GLU A 1024 3.21 3.63 32.86
CA GLU A 1024 2.54 4.46 33.86
C GLU A 1024 1.16 4.87 33.33
N LEU A 1025 0.14 4.95 34.19
CA LEU A 1025 -1.19 5.43 33.78
C LEU A 1025 -1.18 6.95 33.63
N ARG A 1026 -0.54 7.43 32.56
CA ARG A 1026 -0.49 8.83 32.15
C ARG A 1026 -1.17 8.98 30.80
N PHE A 1027 -2.10 9.93 30.71
CA PHE A 1027 -2.92 10.12 29.53
C PHE A 1027 -2.55 11.42 28.78
N PRO A 1028 -2.56 11.42 27.43
CA PRO A 1028 -2.87 10.31 26.54
C PRO A 1028 -1.75 9.27 26.43
N ILE A 1029 -2.12 8.01 26.22
CA ILE A 1029 -1.20 6.89 25.96
C ILE A 1029 -0.69 6.97 24.51
N ARG A 1030 0.62 6.75 24.30
CA ARG A 1030 1.28 6.86 22.98
C ARG A 1030 2.20 5.68 22.62
N GLU A 1031 2.25 4.66 23.47
CA GLU A 1031 3.23 3.57 23.40
C GLU A 1031 2.84 2.46 22.40
N LYS A 1032 3.15 1.18 22.66
CA LYS A 1032 2.97 0.09 21.68
C LYS A 1032 1.50 -0.34 21.65
N HIS A 1033 0.98 -0.53 20.44
CA HIS A 1033 -0.39 -1.00 20.18
C HIS A 1033 -0.40 -2.25 19.28
N ALA A 1034 -1.37 -3.14 19.49
CA ALA A 1034 -1.59 -4.30 18.62
C ALA A 1034 -3.08 -4.61 18.48
N ILE A 1035 -3.47 -5.14 17.32
CA ILE A 1035 -4.82 -5.70 17.12
C ILE A 1035 -4.79 -7.15 17.56
N ILE A 1036 -5.58 -7.50 18.58
CA ILE A 1036 -5.64 -8.87 19.11
C ILE A 1036 -6.75 -9.69 18.47
N LEU A 1037 -7.87 -9.05 18.13
CA LEU A 1037 -9.08 -9.70 17.64
C LEU A 1037 -9.84 -8.74 16.73
N GLY A 1038 -10.34 -9.27 15.62
CA GLY A 1038 -11.35 -8.60 14.80
C GLY A 1038 -12.69 -9.36 14.80
N PRO A 1039 -13.71 -8.78 14.14
CA PRO A 1039 -14.96 -9.47 13.84
C PRO A 1039 -14.72 -10.72 13.01
N ARG A 1040 -15.53 -11.76 13.21
CA ARG A 1040 -15.41 -12.99 12.41
C ARG A 1040 -16.07 -12.84 11.03
N PRO A 1041 -15.55 -13.52 10.00
CA PRO A 1041 -16.15 -13.49 8.66
C PRO A 1041 -17.53 -14.17 8.60
N GLY A 1042 -18.24 -13.96 7.49
CA GLY A 1042 -19.53 -14.60 7.16
C GLY A 1042 -20.69 -14.32 8.11
N ARG A 1043 -21.47 -15.33 8.45
CA ARG A 1043 -22.74 -15.20 9.19
C ARG A 1043 -22.61 -15.46 10.69
N MET A 1044 -21.41 -15.28 11.25
CA MET A 1044 -21.18 -15.42 12.68
C MET A 1044 -21.85 -14.28 13.47
N TRP A 1045 -22.21 -14.56 14.71
CA TRP A 1045 -22.93 -13.61 15.57
C TRP A 1045 -22.15 -12.35 15.96
N ASP A 1046 -20.83 -12.35 15.74
CA ASP A 1046 -19.91 -11.25 16.06
C ASP A 1046 -19.14 -10.75 14.82
N SER A 1047 -19.84 -10.73 13.68
CA SER A 1047 -19.25 -10.53 12.36
C SER A 1047 -19.10 -9.08 11.90
N LEU A 1048 -19.78 -8.14 12.54
CA LEU A 1048 -19.77 -6.71 12.20
C LEU A 1048 -18.77 -5.93 13.05
N LYS A 1049 -18.87 -6.07 14.38
CA LYS A 1049 -17.97 -5.42 15.35
C LYS A 1049 -17.97 -6.16 16.68
N ILE A 1050 -16.87 -6.03 17.41
CA ILE A 1050 -16.68 -6.59 18.75
C ILE A 1050 -16.13 -5.52 19.69
N GLY A 1051 -16.20 -5.74 21.00
CA GLY A 1051 -15.56 -4.89 22.00
C GLY A 1051 -15.52 -5.55 23.37
N ALA A 1052 -14.65 -5.07 24.26
CA ALA A 1052 -14.67 -5.54 25.64
C ALA A 1052 -15.98 -5.12 26.31
N GLY A 1053 -16.66 -6.07 26.93
CA GLY A 1053 -17.86 -5.80 27.70
C GLY A 1053 -17.46 -5.37 29.11
N ALA A 1054 -17.36 -6.37 29.98
CA ALA A 1054 -17.00 -6.20 31.39
C ALA A 1054 -15.50 -6.04 31.61
N GLN A 1055 -15.13 -5.58 32.81
CA GLN A 1055 -13.75 -5.66 33.29
C GLN A 1055 -13.24 -7.11 33.26
N ALA A 1056 -11.93 -7.29 33.10
CA ALA A 1056 -11.33 -8.62 33.07
C ALA A 1056 -11.36 -9.27 34.46
N LEU A 1057 -11.77 -10.53 34.53
CA LEU A 1057 -11.75 -11.35 35.74
C LEU A 1057 -10.52 -12.27 35.71
N LYS A 1058 -9.76 -12.32 36.80
CA LYS A 1058 -8.59 -13.18 36.91
C LYS A 1058 -9.02 -14.59 37.29
N THR A 1059 -8.51 -15.60 36.59
CA THR A 1059 -8.83 -17.01 36.82
C THR A 1059 -7.54 -17.81 36.90
N ILE A 1060 -7.62 -19.05 37.38
CA ILE A 1060 -6.49 -19.99 37.37
C ILE A 1060 -6.01 -20.37 35.96
N TYR A 1061 -6.76 -20.04 34.91
CA TYR A 1061 -6.43 -20.34 33.50
C TYR A 1061 -5.98 -19.11 32.69
N GLY A 1062 -6.22 -17.89 33.20
CA GLY A 1062 -5.98 -16.65 32.45
C GLY A 1062 -6.95 -15.52 32.82
N TRP A 1063 -6.94 -14.45 32.03
CA TRP A 1063 -7.87 -13.34 32.15
C TRP A 1063 -9.15 -13.64 31.35
N LEU A 1064 -10.29 -13.70 32.05
CA LEU A 1064 -11.60 -13.91 31.45
C LEU A 1064 -12.26 -12.58 31.11
N LEU A 1065 -12.58 -12.38 29.84
CA LEU A 1065 -13.30 -11.22 29.33
C LEU A 1065 -14.68 -11.68 28.84
N ILE A 1066 -15.73 -11.08 29.40
CA ILE A 1066 -17.06 -11.13 28.79
C ILE A 1066 -17.12 -10.00 27.76
N TYR A 1067 -17.24 -10.35 26.49
CA TYR A 1067 -17.18 -9.41 25.37
C TYR A 1067 -18.51 -9.39 24.62
N HIS A 1068 -18.82 -8.30 23.92
CA HIS A 1068 -19.97 -8.25 23.03
C HIS A 1068 -19.56 -8.42 21.57
N GLY A 1069 -20.47 -9.01 20.82
CA GLY A 1069 -20.39 -9.15 19.37
C GLY A 1069 -21.68 -8.67 18.73
N VAL A 1070 -21.54 -8.08 17.55
CA VAL A 1070 -22.66 -7.59 16.74
C VAL A 1070 -22.60 -8.25 15.38
N ASP A 1071 -23.74 -8.71 14.89
CA ASP A 1071 -23.91 -9.22 13.53
C ASP A 1071 -24.41 -8.13 12.56
N TYR A 1072 -24.59 -8.48 11.29
CA TYR A 1072 -25.12 -7.55 10.28
C TYR A 1072 -26.61 -7.27 10.40
N ASN A 1073 -27.34 -8.02 11.24
CA ASN A 1073 -28.72 -7.71 11.62
C ASN A 1073 -28.77 -6.75 12.82
N TYR A 1074 -27.62 -6.23 13.25
CA TYR A 1074 -27.46 -5.32 14.39
C TYR A 1074 -27.90 -5.93 15.73
N VAL A 1075 -27.89 -7.26 15.86
CA VAL A 1075 -28.19 -7.94 17.12
C VAL A 1075 -26.93 -7.99 17.99
N TYR A 1076 -27.00 -7.47 19.21
CA TYR A 1076 -25.91 -7.51 20.18
C TYR A 1076 -26.05 -8.73 21.10
N ARG A 1077 -24.99 -9.52 21.17
CA ARG A 1077 -24.90 -10.72 22.02
C ARG A 1077 -23.62 -10.70 22.83
N LEU A 1078 -23.58 -11.48 23.90
CA LEU A 1078 -22.38 -11.67 24.72
C LEU A 1078 -21.67 -12.98 24.37
N GLY A 1079 -20.35 -12.98 24.45
CA GLY A 1079 -19.50 -14.17 24.41
C GLY A 1079 -18.37 -14.08 25.42
N VAL A 1080 -17.47 -15.07 25.40
CA VAL A 1080 -16.33 -15.11 26.31
C VAL A 1080 -15.00 -15.23 25.57
N ILE A 1081 -13.99 -14.54 26.09
CA ILE A 1081 -12.59 -14.61 25.65
C ILE A 1081 -11.74 -14.93 26.89
N LEU A 1082 -10.86 -15.92 26.78
CA LEU A 1082 -9.82 -16.21 27.77
C LEU A 1082 -8.47 -15.79 27.19
N ILE A 1083 -7.76 -14.93 27.90
CA ILE A 1083 -6.44 -14.40 27.51
C ILE A 1083 -5.36 -15.00 28.42
N ASP A 1084 -4.19 -15.28 27.86
CA ASP A 1084 -3.04 -15.78 28.61
C ASP A 1084 -2.59 -14.79 29.70
N ILE A 1085 -2.35 -15.32 30.91
CA ILE A 1085 -2.07 -14.51 32.10
C ILE A 1085 -0.77 -13.68 31.96
N GLU A 1086 0.22 -14.18 31.21
CA GLU A 1086 1.53 -13.54 31.02
C GLU A 1086 1.66 -12.83 29.67
N ASN A 1087 0.81 -13.19 28.71
CA ASN A 1087 0.84 -12.68 27.35
C ASN A 1087 -0.53 -12.15 26.92
N PRO A 1088 -0.81 -10.86 27.14
CA PRO A 1088 -2.11 -10.25 26.88
C PRO A 1088 -2.49 -10.16 25.38
N GLU A 1089 -1.55 -10.45 24.48
CA GLU A 1089 -1.79 -10.57 23.03
C GLU A 1089 -2.32 -11.96 22.61
N LYS A 1090 -2.21 -12.97 23.49
CA LYS A 1090 -2.54 -14.36 23.18
C LYS A 1090 -3.92 -14.75 23.71
N VAL A 1091 -4.83 -15.04 22.80
CA VAL A 1091 -6.15 -15.60 23.12
C VAL A 1091 -6.03 -17.12 23.24
N ILE A 1092 -6.40 -17.64 24.41
CA ILE A 1092 -6.44 -19.09 24.69
C ILE A 1092 -7.76 -19.69 24.18
N TYR A 1093 -8.86 -18.99 24.42
CA TYR A 1093 -10.21 -19.43 24.05
C TYR A 1093 -11.07 -18.23 23.67
N ARG A 1094 -11.90 -18.38 22.63
CA ARG A 1094 -12.97 -17.45 22.26
C ARG A 1094 -14.19 -18.29 21.89
N SER A 1095 -15.34 -18.00 22.48
CA SER A 1095 -16.53 -18.83 22.24
C SER A 1095 -17.00 -18.78 20.77
N PRO A 1096 -17.28 -19.93 20.15
CA PRO A 1096 -17.88 -19.99 18.82
C PRO A 1096 -19.34 -19.50 18.83
N ASN A 1097 -20.07 -19.79 19.90
CA ASN A 1097 -21.45 -19.37 20.15
C ASN A 1097 -21.55 -18.15 21.09
N PRO A 1098 -22.67 -17.42 21.07
CA PRO A 1098 -23.00 -16.48 22.13
C PRO A 1098 -23.27 -17.24 23.44
N ILE A 1099 -22.95 -16.62 24.58
CA ILE A 1099 -23.30 -17.09 25.92
C ILE A 1099 -24.60 -16.45 26.43
N LEU A 1100 -25.03 -15.33 25.84
CA LEU A 1100 -26.32 -14.69 26.09
C LEU A 1100 -26.75 -13.92 24.84
N GLU A 1101 -28.02 -14.04 24.48
CA GLU A 1101 -28.64 -13.31 23.38
C GLU A 1101 -30.04 -12.82 23.76
N PRO A 1102 -30.60 -11.80 23.08
CA PRO A 1102 -31.94 -11.30 23.39
C PRO A 1102 -33.01 -12.37 23.15
N GLU A 1103 -33.71 -12.79 24.21
CA GLU A 1103 -34.81 -13.76 24.13
C GLU A 1103 -36.06 -13.27 24.85
N GLU A 1104 -35.91 -12.48 25.91
CA GLU A 1104 -37.02 -11.94 26.70
C GLU A 1104 -37.57 -10.64 26.11
N GLU A 1105 -38.84 -10.30 26.38
CA GLU A 1105 -39.49 -9.10 25.82
C GLU A 1105 -38.72 -7.80 26.12
N TYR A 1106 -38.15 -7.68 27.34
CA TYR A 1106 -37.36 -6.52 27.77
C TYR A 1106 -35.97 -6.46 27.12
N GLU A 1107 -35.47 -7.55 26.54
CA GLU A 1107 -34.20 -7.64 25.80
C GLU A 1107 -34.41 -7.41 24.30
N ILE A 1108 -35.52 -7.91 23.75
CA ILE A 1108 -35.94 -7.71 22.36
C ILE A 1108 -36.37 -6.24 22.15
N GLY A 1109 -37.07 -5.65 23.11
CA GLY A 1109 -37.43 -4.23 23.08
C GLY A 1109 -38.56 -3.88 22.10
N ALA A 1110 -39.55 -4.76 21.94
CA ALA A 1110 -40.64 -4.57 20.97
C ALA A 1110 -41.53 -3.34 21.24
N SER A 1111 -41.51 -2.77 22.45
CA SER A 1111 -42.34 -1.64 22.88
C SER A 1111 -41.51 -0.50 23.49
N GLY A 1112 -41.00 0.42 22.66
CA GLY A 1112 -40.44 1.70 23.12
C GLY A 1112 -38.98 1.69 23.57
N ALA A 1113 -38.18 0.68 23.19
CA ALA A 1113 -36.75 0.63 23.48
C ALA A 1113 -35.93 1.65 22.68
N TRP A 1114 -34.80 2.11 23.22
CA TRP A 1114 -33.83 2.93 22.45
C TRP A 1114 -33.23 2.12 21.29
N VAL A 1115 -32.68 0.93 21.60
CA VAL A 1115 -32.07 0.04 20.61
C VAL A 1115 -32.61 -1.39 20.84
N PRO A 1116 -33.48 -1.92 19.96
CA PRO A 1116 -34.02 -3.28 20.11
C PRO A 1116 -32.97 -4.35 19.81
N ASN A 1117 -33.20 -5.58 20.31
CA ASN A 1117 -32.33 -6.75 20.14
C ASN A 1117 -30.91 -6.56 20.70
N VAL A 1118 -30.82 -6.06 21.94
CA VAL A 1118 -29.53 -5.78 22.59
C VAL A 1118 -29.44 -6.43 23.97
N VAL A 1119 -28.39 -7.21 24.17
CA VAL A 1119 -27.82 -7.50 25.50
C VAL A 1119 -26.38 -7.02 25.53
N PHE A 1120 -26.04 -6.14 26.47
CA PHE A 1120 -24.73 -5.48 26.53
C PHE A 1120 -24.24 -5.39 27.97
N THR A 1121 -22.98 -5.72 28.26
CA THR A 1121 -22.44 -5.66 29.63
C THR A 1121 -21.24 -4.72 29.74
N CYS A 1122 -21.16 -4.03 30.88
CA CYS A 1122 -19.97 -3.31 31.32
C CYS A 1122 -19.43 -3.85 32.66
N GLY A 1123 -20.04 -4.89 33.22
CA GLY A 1123 -19.84 -5.27 34.62
C GLY A 1123 -20.10 -6.75 34.88
N ALA A 1124 -19.04 -7.47 35.25
CA ALA A 1124 -19.11 -8.84 35.73
C ALA A 1124 -18.28 -8.97 37.01
N VAL A 1125 -18.79 -9.66 38.01
CA VAL A 1125 -18.13 -9.85 39.31
C VAL A 1125 -18.31 -11.29 39.78
N PRO A 1126 -17.39 -11.82 40.58
CA PRO A 1126 -17.65 -13.09 41.24
C PRO A 1126 -18.81 -12.98 42.24
N ALA A 1127 -19.53 -14.07 42.46
CA ALA A 1127 -20.62 -14.13 43.43
C ALA A 1127 -20.10 -13.95 44.88
N GLU A 1128 -18.91 -14.46 45.16
CA GLU A 1128 -18.16 -14.23 46.41
C GLU A 1128 -16.97 -13.31 46.16
N ASP A 1129 -16.53 -12.56 47.18
CA ASP A 1129 -15.39 -11.63 47.05
C ASP A 1129 -14.06 -12.42 46.95
N LYS A 1130 -13.67 -12.75 45.72
CA LYS A 1130 -12.51 -13.59 45.40
C LYS A 1130 -11.72 -12.99 44.24
N GLU A 1131 -10.40 -12.90 44.40
CA GLU A 1131 -9.50 -12.28 43.42
C GLU A 1131 -9.19 -13.20 42.23
N VAL A 1132 -8.99 -14.50 42.48
CA VAL A 1132 -8.67 -15.51 41.45
C VAL A 1132 -9.74 -16.59 41.43
N LEU A 1133 -10.41 -16.76 40.30
CA LEU A 1133 -11.53 -17.69 40.16
C LEU A 1133 -11.08 -19.10 39.74
N GLU A 1134 -11.78 -20.09 40.29
CA GLU A 1134 -11.68 -21.53 40.08
C GLU A 1134 -13.00 -22.07 39.48
N ASP A 1135 -13.00 -23.35 39.10
CA ASP A 1135 -14.08 -23.97 38.30
C ASP A 1135 -15.49 -23.79 38.87
N ASP A 1136 -15.65 -23.92 40.18
CA ASP A 1136 -16.95 -23.89 40.87
C ASP A 1136 -17.41 -22.46 41.26
N ASP A 1137 -16.57 -21.45 41.04
CA ASP A 1137 -16.92 -20.07 41.40
C ASP A 1137 -17.98 -19.53 40.42
N GLU A 1138 -19.09 -19.03 40.97
CA GLU A 1138 -20.16 -18.39 40.21
C GLU A 1138 -19.80 -16.94 39.85
N ILE A 1139 -20.08 -16.55 38.61
CA ILE A 1139 -19.84 -15.22 38.06
C ILE A 1139 -21.21 -14.58 37.79
N LEU A 1140 -21.42 -13.38 38.32
CA LEU A 1140 -22.60 -12.56 38.11
C LEU A 1140 -22.31 -11.53 37.00
N VAL A 1141 -23.08 -11.57 35.92
CA VAL A 1141 -22.96 -10.67 34.77
C VAL A 1141 -24.17 -9.74 34.74
N TYR A 1142 -23.94 -8.44 34.92
CA TYR A 1142 -24.98 -7.41 34.82
C TYR A 1142 -25.00 -6.83 33.42
N TYR A 1143 -26.16 -6.75 32.81
CA TYR A 1143 -26.29 -6.37 31.40
C TYR A 1143 -27.43 -5.38 31.19
N GLY A 1144 -27.21 -4.40 30.31
CA GLY A 1144 -28.26 -3.60 29.71
C GLY A 1144 -29.06 -4.45 28.72
N ALA A 1145 -30.38 -4.26 28.74
CA ALA A 1145 -31.35 -4.95 27.89
C ALA A 1145 -32.11 -3.90 27.08
N ALA A 1146 -32.06 -4.05 25.75
CA ALA A 1146 -32.63 -3.13 24.76
C ALA A 1146 -32.30 -1.64 25.00
N ASP A 1147 -31.12 -1.34 25.55
CA ASP A 1147 -30.71 0.01 25.97
C ASP A 1147 -31.79 0.75 26.78
N THR A 1148 -32.51 0.03 27.66
CA THR A 1148 -33.67 0.58 28.39
C THR A 1148 -33.75 0.14 29.84
N SER A 1149 -33.40 -1.12 30.13
CA SER A 1149 -33.42 -1.70 31.47
C SER A 1149 -32.14 -2.48 31.76
N ILE A 1150 -31.97 -2.94 33.00
CA ILE A 1150 -30.82 -3.75 33.42
C ILE A 1150 -31.29 -5.11 33.93
N GLY A 1151 -30.69 -6.18 33.40
CA GLY A 1151 -30.82 -7.53 33.91
C GLY A 1151 -29.52 -8.05 34.54
N MET A 1152 -29.61 -9.23 35.16
CA MET A 1152 -28.49 -10.01 35.67
C MET A 1152 -28.61 -11.47 35.22
N ALA A 1153 -27.48 -12.06 34.85
CA ALA A 1153 -27.36 -13.49 34.54
C ALA A 1153 -26.11 -14.08 35.20
N LYS A 1154 -26.06 -15.40 35.34
CA LYS A 1154 -24.98 -16.09 36.06
C LYS A 1154 -24.55 -17.40 35.41
N ALA A 1155 -23.29 -17.78 35.64
CA ALA A 1155 -22.73 -19.09 35.32
C ALA A 1155 -21.48 -19.36 36.16
N THR A 1156 -21.06 -20.62 36.27
CA THR A 1156 -19.76 -20.95 36.87
C THR A 1156 -18.61 -20.73 35.87
N LEU A 1157 -17.37 -20.62 36.36
CA LEU A 1157 -16.20 -20.56 35.47
C LEU A 1157 -16.13 -21.78 34.53
N ALA A 1158 -16.42 -22.98 35.05
CA ALA A 1158 -16.41 -24.22 34.28
C ALA A 1158 -17.54 -24.29 33.22
N ASP A 1159 -18.61 -23.53 33.38
CA ASP A 1159 -19.65 -23.39 32.35
C ASP A 1159 -19.16 -22.56 31.16
N LEU A 1160 -18.37 -21.51 31.44
CA LEU A 1160 -17.89 -20.56 30.42
C LEU A 1160 -16.64 -21.05 29.67
N ILE A 1161 -15.79 -21.87 30.30
CA ILE A 1161 -14.55 -22.37 29.69
C ILE A 1161 -14.62 -23.90 29.53
N PRO A 1162 -14.60 -24.42 28.29
CA PRO A 1162 -14.60 -25.86 28.06
C PRO A 1162 -13.39 -26.58 28.67
N GLU A 1163 -13.55 -27.86 29.03
CA GLU A 1163 -12.53 -28.66 29.72
C GLU A 1163 -11.18 -28.70 28.97
N SER A 1164 -11.20 -28.74 27.64
CA SER A 1164 -10.00 -28.81 26.80
C SER A 1164 -9.09 -27.56 26.92
N PHE A 1165 -9.65 -26.42 27.36
CA PHE A 1165 -8.96 -25.13 27.53
C PHE A 1165 -8.65 -24.81 29.01
N ARG A 1166 -9.16 -25.60 29.96
CA ARG A 1166 -8.89 -25.49 31.40
C ARG A 1166 -7.55 -26.13 31.80
N LYS A 1167 -6.44 -25.66 31.19
CA LYS A 1167 -5.09 -26.16 31.47
C LYS A 1167 -4.38 -25.23 32.45
N VAL A 1168 -4.14 -25.72 33.67
CA VAL A 1168 -3.29 -25.02 34.64
C VAL A 1168 -1.84 -25.05 34.13
N LYS A 1169 -1.23 -23.87 33.93
CA LYS A 1169 0.23 -23.80 33.78
C LYS A 1169 0.84 -24.08 35.16
N MET A 1170 1.61 -25.16 35.28
CA MET A 1170 2.41 -25.49 36.47
C MET A 1170 3.46 -24.42 36.75
#